data_AF-A0A9W7STZ7-F1
#
_entry.id   AF-A0A9W7STZ7-F1
#
_cell.length_a   1.000
_cell.length_b   1.000
_cell.length_c   1.000
_cell.angle_alpha   90.00
_cell.angle_beta   90.00
_cell.angle_gamma   90.00
#
_symmetry.space_group_name_H-M   'P 1'
#
loop_
_entity.id
_entity.type
_entity.pdbx_description
1 polymer ?
#
loop_
_entity_poly.entity_id
_entity_poly.type
_entity_poly.pdbx_seq_one_letter_code
_entity_poly.pdbx_strand_id
1 'polypeptide(L)'
;MATSSEAREAAQAYLNERLAQGAGLEASRESLVPVIDIAPSFSPSLADRQAVARQIHDACVTSGFFHITGHDIAEETRQRILGLAKRYLRDQPQDKKEALHVKHSRYFRGYEPAAYTQTNPGDWSVQDAPRETKQAFNWAYEAGLDPTGGDGLYRELDGQAVNGNVWPSEDDLPGFYETVKEYYSQVLNLARHLFRLFALSLDLPEDYFDPMTTHPGGIGRLLYYPASPELSDQEQKGRPVGLGAHTDYECFTILLCSSVSGLEILSPHNAWIPAPAAPGGFLINVADFLMRWTNGRYKSTVHRVTPTREERFSVAFFFSVNYDQLVETLPSCSHPSEQENSGIKNVFGGGQVSEGRGFPNVEAVKEALDILEKHQVRHVDTASLYGESEEYLGQAGVGKRFIVDTKAKAGFAEGAAKAANVLADAENSKKLLQCTVDVYYLHAPSHDVPIEETLEAVNEIHKSGFFKRFGLSNFQAEDVQKVHDIATAKGYPLPQVYQGNYSAVARKQEELLFPTLRKLGISFYAYSPMAGGFLTKSKQDILDGKGRFDPSTWVGAMYSSMYGKTAMLDVLEKWEAIAKEEGVTRADLAYRWVKYHSALKKEHGDAIIVGPSGLQQLNETLEAINKGPLSEKAAKAVDALWEGIRDVAPLDNYHKTSTSCNPTEKTCPDDTGLDTTYYAVDFTTGSSSLASWSAATATNITFGDKGAEFTISQAGEAPTISSDFFFLFGRLSVTLQAAPGTGIVSSVVLESDDLDEIDWEWLGGDTTQVQTNFFGKGNTSTYDRATYETVATPQSTMHTYTVDWTSERIEWIVDGTTVRTLQSTDASTNRRVHLPADPHADQARQLVRRLLGRGRRHR
;
A
#
# COMPACT_ATOMS: atom_id res chain seq x y z
N MET A 1 -14.00 8.12 14.51
CA MET A 1 -15.44 7.78 14.48
C MET A 1 -16.09 8.74 13.53
N ALA A 2 -16.79 8.25 12.51
CA ALA A 2 -17.61 9.11 11.67
C ALA A 2 -18.81 9.60 12.48
N THR A 3 -19.25 10.82 12.27
CA THR A 3 -20.52 11.33 12.79
C THR A 3 -21.70 10.62 12.09
N SER A 4 -22.89 10.65 12.69
CA SER A 4 -24.10 10.08 12.06
C SER A 4 -24.43 10.74 10.71
N SER A 5 -24.04 12.01 10.50
CA SER A 5 -24.19 12.71 9.22
C SER A 5 -23.27 12.14 8.15
N GLU A 6 -21.99 11.95 8.48
CA GLU A 6 -20.99 11.40 7.56
C GLU A 6 -21.34 9.97 7.14
N ALA A 7 -21.81 9.14 8.07
CA ALA A 7 -22.27 7.78 7.76
C ALA A 7 -23.47 7.79 6.81
N ARG A 8 -24.44 8.71 7.03
CA ARG A 8 -25.61 8.87 6.16
C ARG A 8 -25.23 9.37 4.77
N GLU A 9 -24.32 10.33 4.68
CA GLU A 9 -23.83 10.86 3.40
C GLU A 9 -23.05 9.80 2.61
N ALA A 10 -22.21 9.01 3.28
CA ALA A 10 -21.48 7.91 2.64
C ALA A 10 -22.43 6.81 2.13
N ALA A 11 -23.44 6.43 2.91
CA ALA A 11 -24.46 5.48 2.46
C ALA A 11 -25.26 6.01 1.25
N GLN A 12 -25.60 7.30 1.26
CA GLN A 12 -26.27 7.92 0.12
C GLN A 12 -25.37 8.00 -1.12
N ALA A 13 -24.08 8.32 -0.95
CA ALA A 13 -23.12 8.36 -2.05
C ALA A 13 -22.98 6.98 -2.70
N TYR A 14 -22.87 5.93 -1.89
CA TYR A 14 -22.84 4.54 -2.36
C TYR A 14 -24.12 4.18 -3.14
N LEU A 15 -25.29 4.50 -2.60
CA LEU A 15 -26.57 4.25 -3.26
C LEU A 15 -26.65 4.99 -4.60
N ASN A 16 -26.28 6.26 -4.64
CA ASN A 16 -26.28 7.07 -5.86
C ASN A 16 -25.32 6.51 -6.91
N GLU A 17 -24.11 6.09 -6.50
CA GLU A 17 -23.12 5.49 -7.39
C GLU A 17 -23.67 4.20 -8.03
N ARG A 18 -24.25 3.30 -7.22
CA ARG A 18 -24.83 2.04 -7.69
C ARG A 18 -26.00 2.27 -8.65
N LEU A 19 -26.81 3.32 -8.43
CA LEU A 19 -27.94 3.67 -9.29
C LEU A 19 -27.54 4.42 -10.58
N ALA A 20 -26.41 5.15 -10.59
CA ALA A 20 -25.98 5.98 -11.72
C ALA A 20 -25.31 5.18 -12.86
N GLN A 21 -24.68 4.04 -12.57
CA GLN A 21 -23.93 3.23 -13.53
C GLN A 21 -24.83 2.34 -14.44
N GLY A 22 -25.84 2.92 -15.09
CA GLY A 22 -26.94 2.22 -15.78
C GLY A 22 -26.61 0.99 -16.64
N ALA A 23 -27.61 0.10 -16.75
CA ALA A 23 -27.60 -1.23 -17.37
C ALA A 23 -26.83 -1.36 -18.70
N GLY A 24 -25.56 -1.75 -18.60
CA GLY A 24 -24.74 -2.17 -19.72
C GLY A 24 -24.38 -3.63 -19.59
N LEU A 25 -25.34 -4.52 -19.90
CA LEU A 25 -25.23 -5.95 -20.27
C LEU A 25 -26.55 -6.64 -19.90
N GLU A 26 -27.20 -7.30 -20.86
CA GLU A 26 -28.35 -8.17 -20.56
C GLU A 26 -27.89 -9.27 -19.60
N ALA A 27 -28.33 -9.21 -18.34
CA ALA A 27 -28.06 -10.25 -17.37
C ALA A 27 -28.64 -11.58 -17.88
N SER A 28 -27.81 -12.62 -17.92
CA SER A 28 -28.28 -13.99 -18.16
C SER A 28 -29.38 -14.31 -17.15
N ARG A 29 -30.44 -15.01 -17.61
CA ARG A 29 -31.64 -15.35 -16.84
C ARG A 29 -31.41 -16.38 -15.71
N GLU A 30 -30.21 -16.47 -15.14
CA GLU A 30 -29.94 -17.35 -14.01
C GLU A 30 -30.42 -16.70 -12.71
N SER A 31 -31.17 -17.47 -11.90
CA SER A 31 -31.74 -17.03 -10.62
C SER A 31 -30.61 -16.71 -9.63
N LEU A 32 -30.37 -15.42 -9.37
CA LEU A 32 -29.34 -14.92 -8.45
C LEU A 32 -29.67 -15.09 -6.96
N VAL A 33 -30.88 -15.54 -6.61
CA VAL A 33 -31.30 -15.78 -5.22
C VAL A 33 -31.40 -17.30 -5.00
N PRO A 34 -30.42 -17.93 -4.35
CA PRO A 34 -30.44 -19.38 -4.10
C PRO A 34 -31.49 -19.75 -3.05
N VAL A 35 -31.99 -20.99 -3.13
CA VAL A 35 -32.84 -21.60 -2.09
C VAL A 35 -31.99 -22.56 -1.27
N ILE A 36 -31.92 -22.35 0.04
CA ILE A 36 -31.12 -23.14 0.97
C ILE A 36 -32.06 -23.88 1.92
N ASP A 37 -32.04 -25.21 1.88
CA ASP A 37 -32.73 -26.01 2.88
C ASP A 37 -31.90 -26.05 4.17
N ILE A 38 -32.43 -25.44 5.24
CA ILE A 38 -31.75 -25.38 6.53
C ILE A 38 -32.15 -26.53 7.46
N ALA A 39 -33.01 -27.47 7.07
CA ALA A 39 -33.36 -28.61 7.91
C ALA A 39 -32.14 -29.39 8.46
N PRO A 40 -31.06 -29.63 7.67
CA PRO A 40 -29.85 -30.28 8.19
C PRO A 40 -29.12 -29.50 9.29
N SER A 41 -29.35 -28.20 9.40
CA SER A 41 -28.71 -27.36 10.43
C SER A 41 -29.23 -27.62 11.84
N PHE A 42 -30.35 -28.33 12.00
CA PHE A 42 -30.88 -28.76 13.29
C PHE A 42 -30.32 -30.13 13.73
N SER A 43 -29.45 -30.75 12.92
CA SER A 43 -28.77 -32.00 13.24
C SER A 43 -27.76 -31.82 14.39
N PRO A 44 -27.53 -32.83 15.25
CA PRO A 44 -26.45 -32.81 16.23
C PRO A 44 -25.05 -32.82 15.57
N SER A 45 -24.93 -33.22 14.30
CA SER A 45 -23.69 -33.25 13.54
C SER A 45 -23.20 -31.85 13.18
N LEU A 46 -22.04 -31.45 13.72
CA LEU A 46 -21.40 -30.19 13.34
C LEU A 46 -21.12 -30.11 11.83
N ALA A 47 -20.78 -31.24 11.19
CA ALA A 47 -20.51 -31.28 9.76
C ALA A 47 -21.73 -30.91 8.92
N ASP A 48 -22.93 -31.32 9.35
CA ASP A 48 -24.20 -30.99 8.67
C ASP A 48 -24.48 -29.49 8.82
N ARG A 49 -24.30 -28.94 10.03
CA ARG A 49 -24.47 -27.51 10.30
C ARG A 49 -23.49 -26.66 9.50
N GLN A 50 -22.22 -27.06 9.43
CA GLN A 50 -21.19 -26.42 8.60
C GLN A 50 -21.50 -26.52 7.10
N ALA A 51 -22.15 -27.59 6.63
CA ALA A 51 -22.55 -27.72 5.23
C ALA A 51 -23.64 -26.71 4.84
N VAL A 52 -24.61 -26.45 5.73
CA VAL A 52 -25.60 -25.39 5.54
C VAL A 52 -24.93 -24.01 5.63
N ALA A 53 -24.05 -23.81 6.62
CA ALA A 53 -23.31 -22.56 6.79
C ALA A 53 -22.47 -22.19 5.56
N ARG A 54 -21.86 -23.17 4.86
CA ARG A 54 -21.15 -22.93 3.59
C ARG A 54 -22.07 -22.41 2.48
N GLN A 55 -23.28 -22.94 2.34
CA GLN A 55 -24.24 -22.43 1.37
C GLN A 55 -24.66 -20.99 1.71
N ILE A 56 -24.84 -20.70 2.99
CA ILE A 56 -25.11 -19.33 3.47
C ILE A 56 -23.92 -18.41 3.16
N HIS A 57 -22.67 -18.87 3.39
CA HIS A 57 -21.47 -18.12 3.02
C HIS A 57 -21.51 -17.70 1.54
N ASP A 58 -21.72 -18.67 0.65
CA ASP A 58 -21.72 -18.45 -0.80
C ASP A 58 -22.80 -17.45 -1.22
N ALA A 59 -24.00 -17.54 -0.65
CA ALA A 59 -25.07 -16.57 -0.90
C ALA A 59 -24.71 -15.16 -0.38
N CYS A 60 -24.07 -15.07 0.79
CA CYS A 60 -23.75 -13.78 1.42
C CYS A 60 -22.63 -13.03 0.73
N VAL A 61 -21.63 -13.72 0.17
CA VAL A 61 -20.52 -13.08 -0.56
C VAL A 61 -20.90 -12.67 -1.99
N THR A 62 -21.98 -13.25 -2.53
CA THR A 62 -22.45 -12.99 -3.90
C THR A 62 -23.59 -11.98 -3.94
N SER A 63 -24.82 -12.41 -3.64
CA SER A 63 -26.03 -11.59 -3.74
C SER A 63 -26.40 -10.92 -2.42
N GLY A 64 -25.97 -11.47 -1.28
CA GLY A 64 -26.47 -11.05 0.04
C GLY A 64 -27.94 -11.42 0.29
N PHE A 65 -28.56 -12.16 -0.63
CA PHE A 65 -29.99 -12.54 -0.63
C PHE A 65 -30.14 -14.03 -0.89
N PHE A 66 -30.94 -14.72 -0.09
CA PHE A 66 -31.24 -16.14 -0.29
C PHE A 66 -32.57 -16.51 0.33
N HIS A 67 -33.21 -17.56 -0.19
CA HIS A 67 -34.37 -18.17 0.45
C HIS A 67 -33.93 -19.26 1.42
N ILE A 68 -34.68 -19.42 2.50
CA ILE A 68 -34.56 -20.57 3.39
C ILE A 68 -35.84 -21.40 3.42
N THR A 69 -35.68 -22.72 3.41
CA THR A 69 -36.73 -23.72 3.66
C THR A 69 -36.31 -24.65 4.80
N GLY A 70 -37.21 -25.49 5.32
CA GLY A 70 -36.86 -26.43 6.40
C GLY A 70 -36.58 -25.78 7.75
N HIS A 71 -37.12 -24.58 7.99
CA HIS A 71 -36.86 -23.72 9.16
C HIS A 71 -37.80 -23.97 10.36
N ASP A 72 -38.66 -25.00 10.32
CA ASP A 72 -39.53 -25.46 11.41
C ASP A 72 -40.57 -24.47 11.98
N ILE A 73 -40.94 -23.42 11.22
CA ILE A 73 -42.11 -22.57 11.58
C ILE A 73 -43.33 -23.17 10.88
N ALA A 74 -44.47 -23.28 11.56
CA ALA A 74 -45.68 -23.84 10.98
C ALA A 74 -46.31 -22.91 9.91
N GLU A 75 -46.90 -23.49 8.88
CA GLU A 75 -47.61 -22.73 7.82
C GLU A 75 -48.78 -21.94 8.41
N GLU A 76 -49.49 -22.52 9.37
CA GLU A 76 -50.62 -21.87 10.05
C GLU A 76 -50.18 -20.59 10.77
N THR A 77 -49.00 -20.59 11.41
CA THR A 77 -48.44 -19.40 12.06
C THR A 77 -48.11 -18.32 11.03
N ARG A 78 -47.48 -18.69 9.90
CA ARG A 78 -47.18 -17.75 8.80
C ARG A 78 -48.46 -17.14 8.20
N GLN A 79 -49.47 -17.96 7.96
CA GLN A 79 -50.74 -17.50 7.41
C GLN A 79 -51.52 -16.64 8.42
N ARG A 80 -51.46 -16.95 9.72
CA ARG A 80 -52.07 -16.12 10.77
C ARG A 80 -51.49 -14.70 10.79
N ILE A 81 -50.15 -14.56 10.76
CA ILE A 81 -49.52 -13.22 10.80
C ILE A 81 -49.74 -12.43 9.51
N LEU A 82 -49.73 -13.07 8.33
CA LEU A 82 -50.11 -12.43 7.06
C LEU A 82 -51.58 -11.99 7.07
N GLY A 83 -52.46 -12.84 7.60
CA GLY A 83 -53.87 -12.50 7.84
C GLY A 83 -54.04 -11.34 8.80
N LEU A 84 -53.18 -11.22 9.82
CA LEU A 84 -53.17 -10.09 10.74
C LEU A 84 -52.76 -8.78 10.05
N ALA A 85 -51.76 -8.82 9.16
CA ALA A 85 -51.37 -7.67 8.34
C ALA A 85 -52.55 -7.14 7.51
N LYS A 86 -53.34 -8.05 6.92
CA LYS A 86 -54.57 -7.70 6.20
C LYS A 86 -55.62 -7.11 7.13
N ARG A 87 -55.96 -7.81 8.22
CA ARG A 87 -56.96 -7.36 9.20
C ARG A 87 -56.65 -5.96 9.73
N TYR A 88 -55.39 -5.68 10.04
CA TYR A 88 -55.00 -4.36 10.56
C TYR A 88 -54.85 -3.31 9.46
N LEU A 89 -53.99 -3.50 8.47
CA LEU A 89 -53.63 -2.42 7.53
C LEU A 89 -54.73 -2.11 6.51
N ARG A 90 -55.42 -3.15 6.04
CA ARG A 90 -56.47 -3.04 5.02
C ARG A 90 -57.86 -2.87 5.62
N ASP A 91 -58.22 -3.69 6.60
CA ASP A 91 -59.62 -3.82 7.03
C ASP A 91 -59.98 -2.94 8.26
N GLN A 92 -58.99 -2.57 9.11
CA GLN A 92 -59.24 -1.76 10.31
C GLN A 92 -59.65 -0.32 9.94
N PRO A 93 -60.63 0.27 10.65
CA PRO A 93 -61.01 1.66 10.45
C PRO A 93 -59.84 2.64 10.57
N GLN A 94 -59.82 3.67 9.72
CA GLN A 94 -58.70 4.61 9.63
C GLN A 94 -58.47 5.37 10.94
N ASP A 95 -59.53 5.79 11.63
CA ASP A 95 -59.46 6.48 12.93
C ASP A 95 -58.74 5.64 13.99
N LYS A 96 -58.98 4.32 13.99
CA LYS A 96 -58.29 3.37 14.89
C LYS A 96 -56.81 3.22 14.55
N LYS A 97 -56.46 3.21 13.26
CA LYS A 97 -55.05 3.20 12.83
C LYS A 97 -54.34 4.52 13.17
N GLU A 98 -55.00 5.65 12.94
CA GLU A 98 -54.48 7.00 13.24
C GLU A 98 -54.22 7.21 14.74
N ALA A 99 -55.02 6.61 15.61
CA ALA A 99 -54.81 6.65 17.07
C ALA A 99 -53.45 6.06 17.48
N LEU A 100 -52.92 5.11 16.69
CA LEU A 100 -51.62 4.48 16.88
C LEU A 100 -50.56 5.00 15.91
N HIS A 101 -50.77 6.16 15.29
CA HIS A 101 -49.84 6.68 14.30
C HIS A 101 -48.44 6.92 14.91
N VAL A 102 -47.38 6.51 14.20
CA VAL A 102 -45.97 6.71 14.57
C VAL A 102 -45.59 8.14 14.97
N LYS A 103 -46.32 9.18 14.54
CA LYS A 103 -46.11 10.59 14.96
C LYS A 103 -46.31 10.80 16.46
N HIS A 104 -47.05 9.90 17.11
CA HIS A 104 -47.29 9.89 18.56
C HIS A 104 -46.27 9.04 19.32
N SER A 105 -45.41 8.31 18.60
CA SER A 105 -44.40 7.43 19.18
C SER A 105 -43.01 8.03 19.04
N ARG A 106 -42.33 8.26 20.16
CA ARG A 106 -40.91 8.65 20.21
C ARG A 106 -39.99 7.70 19.42
N TYR A 107 -40.32 6.40 19.41
CA TYR A 107 -39.51 5.33 18.82
C TYR A 107 -40.10 4.77 17.51
N PHE A 108 -40.96 5.52 16.82
CA PHE A 108 -41.60 5.10 15.56
C PHE A 108 -42.33 3.74 15.60
N ARG A 109 -42.95 3.36 16.73
CA ARG A 109 -43.82 2.19 16.88
C ARG A 109 -45.28 2.54 16.52
N GLY A 110 -46.04 1.55 16.09
CA GLY A 110 -47.42 1.70 15.65
C GLY A 110 -47.58 1.90 14.14
N TYR A 111 -48.67 2.55 13.75
CA TYR A 111 -49.11 2.69 12.36
C TYR A 111 -48.36 3.77 11.58
N GLU A 112 -47.90 3.39 10.40
CA GLU A 112 -47.28 4.26 9.40
C GLU A 112 -48.18 4.30 8.15
N PRO A 113 -48.77 5.47 7.83
CA PRO A 113 -49.59 5.61 6.63
C PRO A 113 -48.74 5.70 5.35
N ALA A 114 -49.41 5.52 4.22
CA ALA A 114 -48.79 5.69 2.90
C ALA A 114 -48.26 7.12 2.71
N ALA A 115 -47.20 7.25 1.90
CA ALA A 115 -46.52 8.51 1.60
C ALA A 115 -45.94 9.26 2.83
N TYR A 116 -45.84 8.60 3.98
CA TYR A 116 -45.36 9.20 5.23
C TYR A 116 -43.84 9.28 5.31
N THR A 117 -43.15 8.13 5.22
CA THR A 117 -41.68 8.06 5.15
C THR A 117 -41.20 7.79 3.72
N GLN A 118 -39.94 8.15 3.47
CA GLN A 118 -39.20 7.78 2.26
C GLN A 118 -37.94 7.07 2.73
N THR A 119 -37.68 5.86 2.23
CA THR A 119 -36.53 5.08 2.70
C THR A 119 -35.25 5.46 1.98
N ASN A 120 -35.33 5.98 0.75
CA ASN A 120 -34.18 6.56 0.06
C ASN A 120 -33.88 7.98 0.61
N PRO A 121 -32.73 8.21 1.27
CA PRO A 121 -32.41 9.50 1.85
C PRO A 121 -32.26 10.64 0.82
N GLY A 122 -31.92 10.31 -0.43
CA GLY A 122 -31.80 11.28 -1.53
C GLY A 122 -33.13 11.92 -1.93
N ASP A 123 -34.24 11.26 -1.60
CA ASP A 123 -35.59 11.73 -1.93
C ASP A 123 -36.19 12.63 -0.84
N TRP A 124 -35.52 12.77 0.31
CA TRP A 124 -36.04 13.55 1.46
C TRP A 124 -36.14 15.05 1.16
N SER A 125 -35.23 15.57 0.34
CA SER A 125 -35.15 17.01 0.00
C SER A 125 -35.73 17.36 -1.38
N VAL A 126 -36.25 16.38 -2.12
CA VAL A 126 -36.77 16.59 -3.48
C VAL A 126 -38.28 16.79 -3.42
N GLN A 127 -38.75 17.99 -3.78
CA GLN A 127 -40.16 18.40 -3.63
C GLN A 127 -41.15 17.49 -4.36
N ASP A 128 -40.76 16.95 -5.52
CA ASP A 128 -41.57 16.08 -6.37
C ASP A 128 -41.11 14.61 -6.38
N ALA A 129 -40.38 14.16 -5.35
CA ALA A 129 -39.98 12.76 -5.25
C ALA A 129 -41.19 11.81 -5.28
N PRO A 130 -41.10 10.66 -5.98
CA PRO A 130 -42.14 9.64 -5.94
C PRO A 130 -42.41 9.17 -4.51
N ARG A 131 -43.66 9.33 -4.05
CA ARG A 131 -44.06 8.90 -2.72
C ARG A 131 -44.21 7.37 -2.64
N GLU A 132 -43.75 6.81 -1.53
CA GLU A 132 -43.84 5.38 -1.26
C GLU A 132 -45.27 4.98 -0.88
N THR A 133 -45.81 3.94 -1.50
CA THR A 133 -47.23 3.54 -1.31
C THR A 133 -47.45 2.60 -0.13
N LYS A 134 -46.36 2.10 0.50
CA LYS A 134 -46.45 1.18 1.64
C LYS A 134 -47.22 1.78 2.81
N GLN A 135 -48.02 0.95 3.47
CA GLN A 135 -48.46 1.17 4.85
C GLN A 135 -47.78 0.14 5.75
N ALA A 136 -47.50 0.51 6.99
CA ALA A 136 -46.87 -0.39 7.94
C ALA A 136 -47.44 -0.32 9.35
N PHE A 137 -47.22 -1.39 10.13
CA PHE A 137 -47.33 -1.38 11.58
C PHE A 137 -46.03 -1.88 12.18
N ASN A 138 -45.40 -1.06 13.04
CA ASN A 138 -44.06 -1.27 13.57
C ASN A 138 -44.10 -1.64 15.06
N TRP A 139 -43.34 -2.65 15.47
CA TRP A 139 -43.05 -2.94 16.87
C TRP A 139 -41.58 -3.35 17.02
N ALA A 140 -41.05 -3.32 18.23
CA ALA A 140 -39.71 -3.75 18.57
C ALA A 140 -39.73 -4.89 19.58
N TYR A 141 -38.52 -5.36 19.91
CA TYR A 141 -38.28 -6.30 20.98
C TYR A 141 -38.91 -5.84 22.29
N GLU A 142 -39.56 -6.78 22.98
CA GLU A 142 -39.91 -6.67 24.39
C GLU A 142 -39.80 -8.08 25.00
N ALA A 143 -39.49 -8.16 26.29
CA ALA A 143 -39.28 -9.43 27.00
C ALA A 143 -40.47 -10.40 26.87
N GLY A 144 -41.70 -9.89 26.74
CA GLY A 144 -42.91 -10.70 26.57
C GLY A 144 -43.02 -11.42 25.22
N LEU A 145 -42.28 -10.96 24.21
CA LEU A 145 -42.20 -11.60 22.88
C LEU A 145 -41.02 -12.59 22.77
N ASP A 146 -40.07 -12.55 23.71
CA ASP A 146 -38.91 -13.43 23.73
C ASP A 146 -39.21 -14.71 24.54
N PRO A 147 -39.12 -15.91 23.95
CA PRO A 147 -39.38 -17.16 24.67
C PRO A 147 -38.38 -17.43 25.81
N THR A 148 -37.22 -16.78 25.83
CA THR A 148 -36.27 -16.87 26.97
C THR A 148 -36.61 -15.88 28.09
N GLY A 149 -37.50 -14.91 27.83
CA GLY A 149 -37.77 -13.76 28.70
C GLY A 149 -36.73 -12.65 28.63
N GLY A 150 -35.68 -12.81 27.81
CA GLY A 150 -34.53 -11.91 27.79
C GLY A 150 -33.73 -11.92 29.09
N ASP A 151 -32.82 -10.96 29.24
CA ASP A 151 -31.99 -10.78 30.46
C ASP A 151 -32.37 -9.52 31.27
N GLY A 152 -33.42 -8.81 30.85
CA GLY A 152 -33.89 -7.56 31.49
C GLY A 152 -33.03 -6.32 31.18
N LEU A 153 -32.05 -6.43 30.28
CA LEU A 153 -31.14 -5.33 29.95
C LEU A 153 -31.51 -4.55 28.70
N TYR A 154 -32.55 -4.95 27.97
CA TYR A 154 -33.03 -4.23 26.79
C TYR A 154 -33.21 -2.72 27.05
N ARG A 155 -32.70 -1.91 26.12
CA ARG A 155 -32.86 -0.46 26.07
C ARG A 155 -33.30 -0.08 24.67
N GLU A 156 -34.15 0.95 24.57
CA GLU A 156 -34.44 1.60 23.29
C GLU A 156 -33.19 2.31 22.75
N LEU A 157 -33.21 2.72 21.48
CA LEU A 157 -32.06 3.30 20.78
C LEU A 157 -31.45 4.56 21.44
N ASP A 158 -32.18 5.23 22.33
CA ASP A 158 -31.67 6.37 23.11
C ASP A 158 -31.18 5.98 24.52
N GLY A 159 -31.01 4.69 24.78
CA GLY A 159 -30.53 4.12 26.04
C GLY A 159 -31.57 4.02 27.15
N GLN A 160 -32.82 4.39 26.90
CA GLN A 160 -33.88 4.35 27.92
C GLN A 160 -34.41 2.93 28.15
N ALA A 161 -34.64 2.57 29.41
CA ALA A 161 -35.24 1.30 29.82
C ALA A 161 -36.77 1.40 29.85
N VAL A 162 -37.38 1.71 28.70
CA VAL A 162 -38.83 1.83 28.54
C VAL A 162 -39.32 0.90 27.43
N ASN A 163 -40.57 0.42 27.53
CA ASN A 163 -41.20 -0.27 26.42
C ASN A 163 -41.86 0.76 25.50
N GLY A 164 -41.33 0.96 24.30
CA GLY A 164 -41.88 1.87 23.30
C GLY A 164 -43.02 1.30 22.47
N ASN A 165 -43.33 0.00 22.59
CA ASN A 165 -44.37 -0.64 21.80
C ASN A 165 -45.77 -0.10 22.15
N VAL A 166 -46.58 0.03 21.12
CA VAL A 166 -48.00 0.37 21.23
C VAL A 166 -48.79 -0.70 20.51
N TRP A 167 -49.91 -1.12 21.10
CA TRP A 167 -50.72 -2.22 20.61
C TRP A 167 -52.17 -1.78 20.43
N PRO A 168 -52.89 -2.28 19.41
CA PRO A 168 -54.34 -2.15 19.34
C PRO A 168 -55.00 -2.69 20.61
N SER A 169 -56.11 -2.07 21.02
CA SER A 169 -56.89 -2.62 22.12
C SER A 169 -57.51 -3.96 21.70
N GLU A 170 -57.68 -4.87 22.66
CA GLU A 170 -58.33 -6.16 22.39
C GLU A 170 -59.78 -5.99 21.91
N ASP A 171 -60.46 -4.90 22.29
CA ASP A 171 -61.81 -4.59 21.79
C ASP A 171 -61.79 -4.15 20.32
N ASP A 172 -60.77 -3.39 19.90
CA ASP A 172 -60.67 -2.87 18.55
C ASP A 172 -60.15 -3.91 17.55
N LEU A 173 -59.22 -4.78 17.98
CA LEU A 173 -58.71 -5.85 17.13
C LEU A 173 -58.28 -7.08 17.96
N PRO A 174 -59.23 -7.98 18.29
CA PRO A 174 -58.97 -9.12 19.16
C PRO A 174 -57.84 -10.03 18.68
N GLY A 175 -56.99 -10.45 19.62
CA GLY A 175 -55.90 -11.40 19.42
C GLY A 175 -54.70 -10.84 18.65
N PHE A 176 -54.59 -9.52 18.49
CA PHE A 176 -53.48 -8.90 17.77
C PHE A 176 -52.14 -9.20 18.45
N TYR A 177 -52.04 -8.91 19.74
CA TYR A 177 -50.81 -9.11 20.50
C TYR A 177 -50.40 -10.58 20.54
N GLU A 178 -51.33 -11.49 20.84
CA GLU A 178 -51.03 -12.92 20.93
C GLU A 178 -50.56 -13.51 19.59
N THR A 179 -51.13 -13.04 18.46
CA THR A 179 -50.68 -13.47 17.12
C THR A 179 -49.27 -12.95 16.82
N VAL A 180 -48.98 -11.68 17.17
CA VAL A 180 -47.63 -11.11 17.03
C VAL A 180 -46.64 -11.86 17.91
N LYS A 181 -46.99 -12.13 19.17
CA LYS A 181 -46.15 -12.86 20.14
C LYS A 181 -45.81 -14.26 19.67
N GLU A 182 -46.80 -15.02 19.22
CA GLU A 182 -46.61 -16.37 18.69
C GLU A 182 -45.60 -16.36 17.53
N TYR A 183 -45.80 -15.49 16.53
CA TYR A 183 -44.92 -15.42 15.37
C TYR A 183 -43.53 -14.86 15.72
N TYR A 184 -43.47 -13.79 16.52
CA TYR A 184 -42.23 -13.13 16.92
C TYR A 184 -41.31 -14.06 17.69
N SER A 185 -41.84 -14.84 18.63
CA SER A 185 -41.05 -15.81 19.40
C SER A 185 -40.37 -16.86 18.51
N GLN A 186 -41.06 -17.31 17.45
CA GLN A 186 -40.55 -18.33 16.53
C GLN A 186 -39.51 -17.75 15.57
N VAL A 187 -39.78 -16.57 15.01
CA VAL A 187 -38.82 -15.90 14.10
C VAL A 187 -37.59 -15.38 14.85
N LEU A 188 -37.70 -14.99 16.12
CA LEU A 188 -36.56 -14.62 16.95
C LEU A 188 -35.64 -15.82 17.21
N ASN A 189 -36.21 -16.99 17.55
CA ASN A 189 -35.43 -18.22 17.70
C ASN A 189 -34.76 -18.65 16.39
N LEU A 190 -35.49 -18.55 15.27
CA LEU A 190 -34.93 -18.79 13.95
C LEU A 190 -33.77 -17.82 13.64
N ALA A 191 -33.91 -16.53 13.97
CA ALA A 191 -32.85 -15.55 13.77
C ALA A 191 -31.60 -15.87 14.60
N ARG A 192 -31.75 -16.22 15.89
CA ARG A 192 -30.63 -16.69 16.73
C ARG A 192 -29.94 -17.91 16.11
N HIS A 193 -30.71 -18.86 15.61
CA HIS A 193 -30.17 -20.05 14.92
C HIS A 193 -29.42 -19.69 13.63
N LEU A 194 -29.99 -18.85 12.77
CA LEU A 194 -29.32 -18.33 11.58
C LEU A 194 -28.03 -17.59 11.95
N PHE A 195 -28.01 -16.88 13.08
CA PHE A 195 -26.83 -16.15 13.50
C PHE A 195 -25.67 -17.04 13.95
N ARG A 196 -25.96 -18.21 14.52
CA ARG A 196 -24.97 -19.27 14.72
C ARG A 196 -24.46 -19.85 13.41
N LEU A 197 -25.32 -19.99 12.40
CA LEU A 197 -24.89 -20.40 11.05
C LEU A 197 -24.02 -19.33 10.38
N PHE A 198 -24.31 -18.05 10.60
CA PHE A 198 -23.43 -16.95 10.17
C PHE A 198 -22.07 -16.98 10.89
N ALA A 199 -22.01 -17.38 12.16
CA ALA A 199 -20.73 -17.57 12.86
C ALA A 199 -19.92 -18.71 12.21
N LEU A 200 -20.54 -19.86 12.00
CA LEU A 200 -19.91 -21.00 11.34
C LEU A 200 -19.47 -20.69 9.90
N SER A 201 -20.24 -19.88 9.17
CA SER A 201 -19.92 -19.48 7.80
C SER A 201 -18.75 -18.49 7.73
N LEU A 202 -18.32 -17.95 8.87
CA LEU A 202 -17.18 -17.03 9.03
C LEU A 202 -16.00 -17.69 9.77
N ASP A 203 -16.01 -19.02 9.89
CA ASP A 203 -15.02 -19.83 10.60
C ASP A 203 -14.86 -19.42 12.08
N LEU A 204 -15.94 -18.94 12.71
CA LEU A 204 -16.01 -18.62 14.14
C LEU A 204 -16.62 -19.78 14.93
N PRO A 205 -16.43 -19.83 16.27
CA PRO A 205 -17.20 -20.71 17.14
C PRO A 205 -18.72 -20.53 16.89
N GLU A 206 -19.47 -21.62 16.90
CA GLU A 206 -20.91 -21.61 16.60
C GLU A 206 -21.71 -20.67 17.51
N ASP A 207 -21.30 -20.56 18.77
CA ASP A 207 -21.92 -19.76 19.83
C ASP A 207 -21.34 -18.34 19.94
N TYR A 208 -20.46 -17.93 19.02
CA TYR A 208 -19.72 -16.66 19.11
C TYR A 208 -20.61 -15.43 19.34
N PHE A 209 -21.77 -15.37 18.70
CA PHE A 209 -22.70 -14.24 18.80
C PHE A 209 -23.78 -14.38 19.88
N ASP A 210 -23.88 -15.53 20.56
CA ASP A 210 -24.91 -15.76 21.58
C ASP A 210 -24.91 -14.69 22.69
N PRO A 211 -23.74 -14.25 23.23
CA PRO A 211 -23.71 -13.20 24.25
C PRO A 211 -24.20 -11.83 23.76
N MET A 212 -24.22 -11.61 22.44
CA MET A 212 -24.59 -10.34 21.80
C MET A 212 -26.08 -10.27 21.46
N THR A 213 -26.85 -11.33 21.72
CA THR A 213 -28.26 -11.46 21.33
C THR A 213 -29.16 -11.97 22.45
N THR A 214 -28.77 -11.65 23.69
CA THR A 214 -29.57 -11.93 24.89
C THR A 214 -30.82 -11.04 24.97
N HIS A 215 -30.74 -9.80 24.48
CA HIS A 215 -31.83 -8.83 24.36
C HIS A 215 -31.69 -8.03 23.03
N PRO A 216 -31.72 -8.72 21.88
CA PRO A 216 -31.33 -8.13 20.62
C PRO A 216 -32.31 -7.04 20.19
N GLY A 217 -31.82 -6.05 19.44
CA GLY A 217 -32.69 -5.25 18.58
C GLY A 217 -33.46 -6.17 17.64
N GLY A 218 -34.75 -5.94 17.49
CA GLY A 218 -35.62 -6.79 16.70
C GLY A 218 -36.87 -6.02 16.30
N ILE A 219 -36.87 -5.43 15.11
CA ILE A 219 -38.01 -4.66 14.63
C ILE A 219 -38.89 -5.58 13.80
N GLY A 220 -40.15 -5.72 14.19
CA GLY A 220 -41.18 -6.36 13.41
C GLY A 220 -42.00 -5.33 12.63
N ARG A 221 -42.33 -5.66 11.38
CA ARG A 221 -43.12 -4.79 10.52
C ARG A 221 -44.14 -5.59 9.71
N LEU A 222 -45.43 -5.32 9.95
CA LEU A 222 -46.50 -5.71 9.02
C LEU A 222 -46.49 -4.69 7.88
N LEU A 223 -46.53 -5.15 6.64
CA LEU A 223 -46.50 -4.31 5.43
C LEU A 223 -47.69 -4.60 4.53
N TYR A 224 -48.27 -3.53 4.00
CA TYR A 224 -49.32 -3.56 2.99
C TYR A 224 -48.96 -2.63 1.84
N TYR A 225 -49.01 -3.17 0.63
CA TYR A 225 -48.86 -2.43 -0.61
C TYR A 225 -50.20 -2.51 -1.38
N PRO A 226 -50.89 -1.38 -1.58
CA PRO A 226 -52.11 -1.33 -2.35
C PRO A 226 -51.91 -1.80 -3.80
N ALA A 227 -52.96 -2.39 -4.39
CA ALA A 227 -52.99 -2.74 -5.80
C ALA A 227 -52.97 -1.48 -6.68
N SER A 228 -52.23 -1.54 -7.79
CA SER A 228 -52.17 -0.49 -8.81
C SER A 228 -52.65 -1.05 -10.16
N PRO A 229 -53.97 -1.24 -10.37
CA PRO A 229 -54.52 -1.89 -11.55
C PRO A 229 -54.45 -1.05 -12.83
N GLU A 230 -54.29 0.27 -12.73
CA GLU A 230 -54.29 1.20 -13.88
C GLU A 230 -52.91 1.39 -14.56
N LEU A 231 -51.87 0.67 -14.12
CA LEU A 231 -50.49 0.84 -14.65
C LEU A 231 -50.37 0.43 -16.13
N SER A 232 -50.12 1.41 -17.02
CA SER A 232 -49.68 1.16 -18.40
C SER A 232 -48.14 1.09 -18.51
N ASP A 233 -47.63 0.38 -19.52
CA ASP A 233 -46.18 0.17 -19.75
C ASP A 233 -45.39 1.49 -19.97
N GLN A 234 -46.05 2.58 -20.39
CA GLN A 234 -45.42 3.88 -20.59
C GLN A 234 -45.37 4.76 -19.31
N GLU A 235 -46.15 4.43 -18.27
CA GLU A 235 -46.27 5.23 -17.04
C GLU A 235 -45.21 4.90 -15.96
N GLN A 236 -44.36 3.89 -16.20
CA GLN A 236 -43.26 3.53 -15.29
C GLN A 236 -42.19 4.63 -15.14
N LYS A 237 -42.09 5.56 -16.10
CA LYS A 237 -41.18 6.71 -16.04
C LYS A 237 -41.87 7.90 -15.38
N GLY A 238 -42.00 7.89 -14.04
CA GLY A 238 -42.24 9.11 -13.27
C GLY A 238 -43.05 9.05 -11.97
N ARG A 239 -43.74 7.96 -11.60
CA ARG A 239 -44.53 7.83 -10.33
C ARG A 239 -44.72 6.35 -9.91
N PRO A 240 -45.46 6.08 -8.81
CA PRO A 240 -45.03 5.83 -7.41
C PRO A 240 -44.15 4.58 -7.24
N VAL A 241 -43.33 4.53 -6.20
CA VAL A 241 -42.56 3.33 -5.83
C VAL A 241 -43.29 2.63 -4.67
N GLY A 242 -43.33 1.29 -4.65
CA GLY A 242 -43.87 0.57 -3.49
C GLY A 242 -43.05 0.87 -2.24
N LEU A 243 -41.73 0.72 -2.38
CA LEU A 243 -40.71 1.10 -1.41
C LEU A 243 -39.43 1.48 -2.18
N GLY A 244 -38.83 2.64 -1.88
CA GLY A 244 -37.65 3.16 -2.56
C GLY A 244 -36.44 2.23 -2.51
N ALA A 245 -35.44 2.49 -3.36
CA ALA A 245 -34.18 1.75 -3.34
C ALA A 245 -33.41 2.03 -2.04
N HIS A 246 -33.01 0.98 -1.31
CA HIS A 246 -32.30 1.10 -0.04
C HIS A 246 -31.52 -0.17 0.32
N THR A 247 -30.69 -0.07 1.36
CA THR A 247 -30.17 -1.19 2.17
C THR A 247 -30.82 -1.15 3.56
N ASP A 248 -30.79 -2.29 4.26
CA ASP A 248 -31.26 -2.39 5.64
C ASP A 248 -30.11 -2.12 6.61
N TYR A 249 -30.39 -1.54 7.78
CA TYR A 249 -29.34 -1.16 8.74
C TYR A 249 -28.88 -2.28 9.69
N GLU A 250 -29.77 -3.19 10.09
CA GLU A 250 -29.51 -4.17 11.17
C GLU A 250 -28.51 -5.29 10.73
N CYS A 251 -28.51 -6.48 11.35
CA CYS A 251 -27.62 -7.56 10.93
C CYS A 251 -28.14 -8.30 9.69
N PHE A 252 -29.42 -8.67 9.69
CA PHE A 252 -30.12 -9.25 8.54
C PHE A 252 -31.63 -9.16 8.73
N THR A 253 -32.37 -9.33 7.64
CA THR A 253 -33.83 -9.31 7.63
C THR A 253 -34.37 -10.70 7.27
N ILE A 254 -35.39 -11.15 8.00
CA ILE A 254 -36.21 -12.30 7.67
C ILE A 254 -37.53 -11.78 7.10
N LEU A 255 -37.80 -12.06 5.83
CA LEU A 255 -38.96 -11.55 5.12
C LEU A 255 -39.92 -12.69 4.76
N LEU A 256 -41.14 -12.59 5.29
CA LEU A 256 -42.29 -13.38 4.87
C LEU A 256 -43.11 -12.59 3.85
N CYS A 257 -43.40 -13.20 2.70
CA CYS A 257 -44.16 -12.56 1.63
C CYS A 257 -45.45 -13.33 1.34
N SER A 258 -46.50 -12.63 0.94
CA SER A 258 -47.59 -13.24 0.19
C SER A 258 -47.10 -13.71 -1.19
N SER A 259 -47.92 -14.46 -1.92
CA SER A 259 -47.57 -15.00 -3.25
C SER A 259 -47.36 -13.95 -4.35
N VAL A 260 -47.67 -12.67 -4.08
CA VAL A 260 -47.55 -11.58 -5.05
C VAL A 260 -46.11 -11.05 -5.08
N SER A 261 -45.44 -11.22 -6.22
CA SER A 261 -44.07 -10.73 -6.44
C SER A 261 -44.06 -9.22 -6.69
N GLY A 262 -43.13 -8.52 -6.05
CA GLY A 262 -42.88 -7.09 -6.26
C GLY A 262 -41.54 -6.60 -5.72
N LEU A 263 -40.73 -7.49 -5.12
CA LEU A 263 -39.40 -7.15 -4.63
C LEU A 263 -38.39 -7.30 -5.77
N GLU A 264 -37.53 -6.30 -5.92
CA GLU A 264 -36.39 -6.36 -6.84
C GLU A 264 -35.10 -6.07 -6.08
N ILE A 265 -34.05 -6.81 -6.43
CA ILE A 265 -32.69 -6.60 -5.92
C ILE A 265 -31.81 -6.03 -7.02
N LEU A 266 -30.86 -5.19 -6.66
CA LEU A 266 -29.87 -4.64 -7.59
C LEU A 266 -28.66 -5.57 -7.65
N SER A 267 -28.44 -6.20 -8.80
CA SER A 267 -27.33 -7.13 -9.00
C SER A 267 -25.96 -6.43 -8.90
N PRO A 268 -24.86 -7.19 -8.75
CA PRO A 268 -23.50 -6.64 -8.83
C PRO A 268 -23.21 -5.90 -10.14
N HIS A 269 -23.95 -6.18 -11.22
CA HIS A 269 -23.85 -5.51 -12.52
C HIS A 269 -24.85 -4.36 -12.68
N ASN A 270 -25.42 -3.87 -11.58
CA ASN A 270 -26.38 -2.75 -11.53
C ASN A 270 -27.65 -2.98 -12.38
N ALA A 271 -28.10 -4.24 -12.46
CA ALA A 271 -29.38 -4.61 -13.07
C ALA A 271 -30.41 -4.95 -11.98
N TRP A 272 -31.65 -4.44 -12.13
CA TRP A 272 -32.76 -4.81 -11.25
C TRP A 272 -33.29 -6.20 -11.59
N ILE A 273 -33.40 -7.06 -10.58
CA ILE A 273 -33.76 -8.47 -10.75
C ILE A 273 -34.89 -8.82 -9.78
N PRO A 274 -35.98 -9.43 -10.26
CA PRO A 274 -37.07 -9.87 -9.39
C PRO A 274 -36.59 -10.92 -8.37
N ALA A 275 -37.01 -10.76 -7.12
CA ALA A 275 -36.82 -11.73 -6.04
C ALA A 275 -38.19 -12.25 -5.57
N PRO A 276 -38.82 -13.17 -6.32
CA PRO A 276 -40.14 -13.70 -5.95
C PRO A 276 -40.06 -14.52 -4.65
N ALA A 277 -41.18 -14.66 -3.95
CA ALA A 277 -41.23 -15.49 -2.75
C ALA A 277 -41.03 -16.98 -3.09
N ALA A 278 -40.20 -17.68 -2.32
CA ALA A 278 -40.13 -19.14 -2.39
C ALA A 278 -41.31 -19.77 -1.64
N PRO A 279 -42.02 -20.76 -2.23
CA PRO A 279 -43.14 -21.43 -1.55
C PRO A 279 -42.74 -21.99 -0.19
N GLY A 280 -43.46 -21.58 0.86
CA GLY A 280 -43.23 -22.06 2.23
C GLY A 280 -41.90 -21.66 2.85
N GLY A 281 -41.16 -20.71 2.25
CA GLY A 281 -39.87 -20.24 2.75
C GLY A 281 -39.88 -18.78 3.18
N PHE A 282 -38.78 -18.35 3.80
CA PHE A 282 -38.47 -16.94 4.03
C PHE A 282 -37.42 -16.46 3.05
N LEU A 283 -37.46 -15.18 2.69
CA LEU A 283 -36.33 -14.52 2.05
C LEU A 283 -35.46 -13.89 3.15
N ILE A 284 -34.16 -14.12 3.08
CA ILE A 284 -33.16 -13.56 3.98
C ILE A 284 -32.33 -12.56 3.19
N ASN A 285 -32.09 -11.38 3.76
CA ASN A 285 -31.10 -10.45 3.23
C ASN A 285 -30.14 -9.96 4.31
N VAL A 286 -28.86 -9.90 3.96
CA VAL A 286 -27.80 -9.33 4.79
C VAL A 286 -27.97 -7.80 4.84
N ALA A 287 -27.75 -7.24 6.03
CA ALA A 287 -27.91 -5.82 6.31
C ALA A 287 -26.57 -5.18 6.75
N ASP A 288 -26.56 -3.85 6.89
CA ASP A 288 -25.34 -3.05 6.99
C ASP A 288 -24.48 -3.39 8.22
N PHE A 289 -25.05 -3.76 9.37
CA PHE A 289 -24.24 -4.14 10.53
C PHE A 289 -23.45 -5.42 10.28
N LEU A 290 -24.05 -6.43 9.65
CA LEU A 290 -23.33 -7.67 9.35
C LEU A 290 -22.33 -7.47 8.20
N MET A 291 -22.66 -6.62 7.22
CA MET A 291 -21.68 -6.17 6.23
C MET A 291 -20.50 -5.45 6.89
N ARG A 292 -20.75 -4.58 7.88
CA ARG A 292 -19.71 -3.86 8.63
C ARG A 292 -18.83 -4.82 9.42
N TRP A 293 -19.44 -5.75 10.15
CA TRP A 293 -18.73 -6.81 10.87
C TRP A 293 -17.88 -7.68 9.97
N THR A 294 -18.36 -7.97 8.77
CA THR A 294 -17.62 -8.79 7.80
C THR A 294 -16.68 -7.98 6.91
N ASN A 295 -16.46 -6.69 7.21
CA ASN A 295 -15.64 -5.77 6.42
C ASN A 295 -16.01 -5.72 4.92
N GLY A 296 -17.30 -5.74 4.61
CA GLY A 296 -17.78 -5.75 3.23
C GLY A 296 -17.65 -7.11 2.53
N ARG A 297 -17.21 -8.18 3.22
CA ARG A 297 -17.20 -9.54 2.65
C ARG A 297 -18.63 -10.01 2.37
N TYR A 298 -19.53 -9.90 3.34
CA TYR A 298 -20.96 -10.14 3.09
C TYR A 298 -21.61 -8.87 2.54
N LYS A 299 -22.52 -9.04 1.57
CA LYS A 299 -23.08 -7.92 0.81
C LYS A 299 -24.42 -7.48 1.37
N SER A 300 -24.51 -6.24 1.83
CA SER A 300 -25.83 -5.60 1.97
C SER A 300 -26.26 -5.08 0.60
N THR A 301 -27.24 -5.74 0.00
CA THR A 301 -27.63 -5.49 -1.39
C THR A 301 -28.79 -4.52 -1.46
N VAL A 302 -28.62 -3.51 -2.31
CA VAL A 302 -29.66 -2.51 -2.60
C VAL A 302 -30.88 -3.21 -3.18
N HIS A 303 -32.05 -2.91 -2.64
CA HIS A 303 -33.31 -3.50 -3.07
C HIS A 303 -34.46 -2.49 -3.02
N ARG A 304 -35.54 -2.77 -3.74
CA ARG A 304 -36.74 -1.92 -3.83
C ARG A 304 -38.01 -2.76 -3.98
N VAL A 305 -39.17 -2.16 -3.72
CA VAL A 305 -40.47 -2.78 -4.04
C VAL A 305 -41.16 -1.99 -5.15
N THR A 306 -41.48 -2.68 -6.23
CA THR A 306 -42.23 -2.12 -7.36
C THR A 306 -43.74 -2.27 -7.13
N PRO A 307 -44.56 -1.34 -7.65
CA PRO A 307 -46.01 -1.47 -7.62
C PRO A 307 -46.49 -2.74 -8.34
N THR A 308 -47.50 -3.40 -7.77
CA THR A 308 -48.08 -4.63 -8.31
C THR A 308 -49.54 -4.41 -8.70
N ARG A 309 -50.05 -5.19 -9.66
CA ARG A 309 -51.47 -5.13 -10.07
C ARG A 309 -52.42 -5.68 -9.00
N GLU A 310 -51.91 -6.51 -8.11
CA GLU A 310 -52.62 -7.11 -6.98
C GLU A 310 -52.09 -6.55 -5.66
N GLU A 311 -52.90 -6.61 -4.60
CA GLU A 311 -52.46 -6.21 -3.27
C GLU A 311 -51.38 -7.16 -2.74
N ARG A 312 -50.34 -6.61 -2.10
CA ARG A 312 -49.23 -7.38 -1.55
C ARG A 312 -49.11 -7.17 -0.05
N PHE A 313 -48.94 -8.26 0.69
CA PHE A 313 -48.67 -8.25 2.12
C PHE A 313 -47.31 -8.89 2.39
N SER A 314 -46.58 -8.35 3.34
CA SER A 314 -45.36 -8.97 3.84
C SER A 314 -45.16 -8.70 5.32
N VAL A 315 -44.38 -9.55 5.99
CA VAL A 315 -43.94 -9.36 7.36
C VAL A 315 -42.42 -9.37 7.35
N ALA A 316 -41.81 -8.24 7.69
CA ALA A 316 -40.37 -8.12 7.81
C ALA A 316 -39.98 -8.19 9.30
N PHE A 317 -38.96 -8.98 9.60
CA PHE A 317 -38.31 -9.00 10.89
C PHE A 317 -36.84 -8.62 10.72
N PHE A 318 -36.50 -7.42 11.17
CA PHE A 318 -35.14 -6.89 11.13
C PHE A 318 -34.42 -7.31 12.41
N PHE A 319 -33.48 -8.25 12.29
CA PHE A 319 -32.76 -8.78 13.42
C PHE A 319 -31.43 -8.04 13.61
N SER A 320 -31.19 -7.59 14.83
CA SER A 320 -29.98 -6.92 15.26
C SER A 320 -29.33 -7.65 16.43
N VAL A 321 -28.28 -7.06 16.95
CA VAL A 321 -27.71 -7.41 18.26
C VAL A 321 -28.23 -6.49 19.34
N ASN A 322 -27.84 -6.77 20.59
CA ASN A 322 -28.10 -5.87 21.70
C ASN A 322 -27.66 -4.45 21.31
N TYR A 323 -28.52 -3.44 21.48
CA TYR A 323 -28.22 -2.09 20.95
C TYR A 323 -27.04 -1.37 21.62
N ASP A 324 -26.54 -1.89 22.75
CA ASP A 324 -25.32 -1.48 23.42
C ASP A 324 -24.06 -2.23 22.93
N GLN A 325 -24.22 -3.21 22.04
CA GLN A 325 -23.12 -3.96 21.45
C GLN A 325 -22.34 -3.09 20.45
N LEU A 326 -21.01 -3.08 20.59
CA LEU A 326 -20.13 -2.46 19.60
C LEU A 326 -20.11 -3.28 18.30
N VAL A 327 -20.48 -2.64 17.20
CA VAL A 327 -20.37 -3.21 15.85
C VAL A 327 -19.05 -2.78 15.20
N GLU A 328 -18.01 -3.60 15.36
CA GLU A 328 -16.67 -3.41 14.77
C GLU A 328 -16.19 -4.65 14.00
N THR A 329 -15.42 -4.43 12.94
CA THR A 329 -14.93 -5.50 12.06
C THR A 329 -14.44 -6.72 12.82
N LEU A 330 -15.02 -7.88 12.52
CA LEU A 330 -14.71 -9.15 13.19
C LEU A 330 -13.26 -9.55 12.91
N PRO A 331 -12.54 -10.14 13.89
CA PRO A 331 -11.17 -10.59 13.69
C PRO A 331 -10.95 -11.54 12.50
N SER A 332 -11.92 -12.39 12.17
CA SER A 332 -11.84 -13.30 11.01
C SER A 332 -12.17 -12.62 9.66
N CYS A 333 -12.71 -11.40 9.71
CA CYS A 333 -13.21 -10.66 8.55
C CYS A 333 -12.51 -9.33 8.32
N SER A 334 -11.68 -8.86 9.26
CA SER A 334 -10.71 -7.82 9.00
C SER A 334 -9.87 -8.25 7.81
N HIS A 335 -9.68 -7.34 6.85
CA HIS A 335 -8.65 -7.57 5.86
C HIS A 335 -7.34 -7.80 6.64
N PRO A 336 -6.45 -8.68 6.16
CA PRO A 336 -5.15 -8.88 6.79
C PRO A 336 -4.35 -7.57 7.03
N SER A 337 -4.73 -6.47 6.37
CA SER A 337 -4.19 -5.11 6.56
C SER A 337 -4.71 -4.33 7.78
N GLU A 338 -5.73 -4.79 8.51
CA GLU A 338 -6.31 -4.05 9.65
C GLU A 338 -6.05 -4.71 11.02
N GLN A 339 -5.49 -5.92 11.03
CA GLN A 339 -4.92 -6.58 12.21
C GLN A 339 -3.41 -6.35 12.37
N GLU A 340 -2.86 -5.31 11.76
CA GLU A 340 -1.47 -4.95 12.00
C GLU A 340 -1.34 -4.23 13.34
N ASN A 341 -0.69 -4.91 14.29
CA ASN A 341 -0.08 -4.38 15.53
C ASN A 341 0.03 -2.83 15.55
N SER A 342 -1.01 -2.12 15.99
CA SER A 342 -1.15 -0.68 16.37
C SER A 342 -0.13 0.41 15.91
N GLY A 343 0.69 0.16 14.89
CA GLY A 343 2.00 0.77 14.64
C GLY A 343 2.55 0.43 13.24
N ILE A 344 3.87 0.62 13.02
CA ILE A 344 4.49 0.43 11.69
C ILE A 344 4.42 -1.05 11.25
N LYS A 345 4.03 -1.25 10.00
CA LYS A 345 3.79 -2.55 9.37
C LYS A 345 5.07 -3.35 9.19
N ASN A 346 4.98 -4.67 9.30
CA ASN A 346 6.08 -5.57 8.99
C ASN A 346 5.81 -6.21 7.62
N VAL A 347 6.78 -6.15 6.71
CA VAL A 347 6.72 -6.78 5.39
C VAL A 347 7.83 -7.82 5.30
N PHE A 348 7.54 -9.03 4.86
CA PHE A 348 8.56 -10.04 4.62
C PHE A 348 9.26 -9.81 3.28
N GLY A 349 10.58 -9.63 3.30
CA GLY A 349 11.39 -9.43 2.10
C GLY A 349 11.83 -10.76 1.45
N GLY A 350 11.31 -11.04 0.26
CA GLY A 350 11.53 -12.26 -0.51
C GLY A 350 12.91 -12.40 -1.19
N GLY A 351 13.84 -11.46 -0.99
CA GLY A 351 15.17 -11.49 -1.63
C GLY A 351 16.12 -12.61 -1.18
N GLN A 352 15.71 -13.44 -0.21
CA GLN A 352 16.40 -14.66 0.21
C GLN A 352 15.65 -15.95 -0.20
N VAL A 353 14.54 -15.83 -0.92
CA VAL A 353 13.79 -16.95 -1.49
C VAL A 353 14.36 -17.26 -2.87
N SER A 354 15.20 -18.28 -2.95
CA SER A 354 15.90 -18.71 -4.16
C SER A 354 16.80 -19.90 -3.81
N GLU A 355 17.07 -20.77 -4.77
CA GLU A 355 17.95 -21.92 -4.57
C GLU A 355 19.33 -21.48 -4.01
N GLY A 356 19.84 -22.22 -3.01
CA GLY A 356 21.12 -21.90 -2.37
C GLY A 356 21.11 -20.68 -1.44
N ARG A 357 19.93 -20.11 -1.14
CA ARG A 357 19.75 -19.01 -0.16
C ARG A 357 18.95 -19.45 1.06
N GLY A 358 18.54 -18.48 1.89
CA GLY A 358 17.87 -18.71 3.17
C GLY A 358 16.56 -19.47 3.10
N PHE A 359 15.83 -19.39 1.97
CA PHE A 359 14.61 -20.14 1.71
C PHE A 359 14.73 -20.84 0.35
N PRO A 360 15.37 -22.02 0.31
CA PRO A 360 15.89 -22.61 -0.92
C PRO A 360 14.87 -23.41 -1.74
N ASN A 361 13.65 -23.61 -1.24
CA ASN A 361 12.61 -24.41 -1.90
C ASN A 361 11.22 -24.03 -1.38
N VAL A 362 10.18 -24.59 -2.02
CA VAL A 362 8.76 -24.32 -1.72
C VAL A 362 8.39 -24.72 -0.29
N GLU A 363 8.94 -25.82 0.23
CA GLU A 363 8.69 -26.29 1.60
C GLU A 363 9.19 -25.28 2.63
N ALA A 364 10.42 -24.79 2.49
CA ALA A 364 10.97 -23.75 3.35
C ALA A 364 10.17 -22.44 3.24
N VAL A 365 9.62 -22.13 2.06
CA VAL A 365 8.73 -20.96 1.90
C VAL A 365 7.41 -21.18 2.64
N LYS A 366 6.78 -22.36 2.57
CA LYS A 366 5.56 -22.66 3.32
C LYS A 366 5.78 -22.52 4.82
N GLU A 367 6.88 -23.05 5.35
CA GLU A 367 7.26 -22.87 6.76
C GLU A 367 7.47 -21.39 7.11
N ALA A 368 8.10 -20.62 6.21
CA ALA A 368 8.25 -19.18 6.41
C ALA A 368 6.87 -18.49 6.49
N LEU A 369 5.95 -18.79 5.58
CA LEU A 369 4.59 -18.25 5.58
C LEU A 369 3.85 -18.62 6.88
N ASP A 370 4.01 -19.83 7.41
CA ASP A 370 3.41 -20.23 8.68
C ASP A 370 3.96 -19.40 9.87
N ILE A 371 5.27 -19.13 9.88
CA ILE A 371 5.89 -18.22 10.86
C ILE A 371 5.33 -16.80 10.71
N LEU A 372 5.19 -16.29 9.47
CA LEU A 372 4.63 -14.96 9.24
C LEU A 372 3.21 -14.84 9.82
N GLU A 373 2.34 -15.82 9.58
CA GLU A 373 0.97 -15.82 10.13
C GLU A 373 0.95 -15.87 11.66
N LYS A 374 1.78 -16.75 12.26
CA LYS A 374 1.94 -16.82 13.72
C LYS A 374 2.30 -15.45 14.31
N HIS A 375 3.11 -14.67 13.61
CA HIS A 375 3.55 -13.33 14.01
C HIS A 375 2.68 -12.19 13.47
N GLN A 376 1.54 -12.50 12.84
CA GLN A 376 0.59 -11.53 12.27
C GLN A 376 1.23 -10.62 11.21
N VAL A 377 2.25 -11.12 10.50
CA VAL A 377 2.80 -10.48 9.30
C VAL A 377 1.95 -10.90 8.11
N ARG A 378 1.48 -9.94 7.32
CA ARG A 378 0.52 -10.20 6.23
C ARG A 378 1.00 -9.72 4.85
N HIS A 379 2.10 -8.99 4.80
CA HIS A 379 2.67 -8.46 3.57
C HIS A 379 3.95 -9.21 3.19
N VAL A 380 4.08 -9.53 1.90
CA VAL A 380 5.26 -10.13 1.29
C VAL A 380 5.71 -9.26 0.13
N ASP A 381 6.97 -8.86 0.15
CA ASP A 381 7.62 -8.12 -0.93
C ASP A 381 8.54 -9.06 -1.72
N THR A 382 8.39 -9.11 -3.04
CA THR A 382 9.28 -9.84 -3.95
C THR A 382 9.61 -8.98 -5.18
N ALA A 383 10.28 -9.52 -6.20
CA ALA A 383 10.60 -8.83 -7.44
C ALA A 383 10.94 -9.83 -8.55
N SER A 384 10.71 -9.44 -9.82
CA SER A 384 11.11 -10.24 -10.99
C SER A 384 12.62 -10.43 -11.12
N LEU A 385 13.42 -9.61 -10.42
CA LEU A 385 14.88 -9.73 -10.36
C LEU A 385 15.36 -10.79 -9.33
N TYR A 386 14.49 -11.24 -8.42
CA TYR A 386 14.89 -12.08 -7.27
C TYR A 386 14.88 -13.58 -7.59
N GLY A 387 15.65 -14.04 -8.58
CA GLY A 387 15.79 -15.48 -8.88
C GLY A 387 14.45 -16.22 -8.93
N GLU A 388 14.32 -17.31 -8.18
CA GLU A 388 13.11 -18.14 -8.09
C GLU A 388 12.06 -17.63 -7.08
N SER A 389 12.23 -16.42 -6.52
CA SER A 389 11.39 -15.90 -5.42
C SER A 389 9.89 -15.89 -5.75
N GLU A 390 9.52 -15.29 -6.89
CA GLU A 390 8.11 -15.23 -7.32
C GLU A 390 7.53 -16.62 -7.58
N GLU A 391 8.33 -17.52 -8.15
CA GLU A 391 7.92 -18.89 -8.45
C GLU A 391 7.67 -19.69 -7.16
N TYR A 392 8.62 -19.70 -6.23
CA TYR A 392 8.49 -20.47 -4.99
C TYR A 392 7.37 -19.92 -4.10
N LEU A 393 7.21 -18.59 -4.03
CA LEU A 393 6.11 -17.95 -3.33
C LEU A 393 4.75 -18.32 -3.96
N GLY A 394 4.63 -18.26 -5.29
CA GLY A 394 3.42 -18.66 -6.00
C GLY A 394 3.06 -20.14 -5.79
N GLN A 395 4.03 -21.04 -5.91
CA GLN A 395 3.85 -22.47 -5.66
C GLN A 395 3.50 -22.78 -4.18
N ALA A 396 4.00 -21.97 -3.24
CA ALA A 396 3.62 -22.05 -1.83
C ALA A 396 2.21 -21.50 -1.55
N GLY A 397 1.55 -20.89 -2.54
CA GLY A 397 0.19 -20.35 -2.43
C GLY A 397 0.13 -19.01 -1.70
N VAL A 398 1.18 -18.18 -1.81
CA VAL A 398 1.29 -16.90 -1.09
C VAL A 398 0.05 -16.01 -1.28
N GLY A 399 -0.49 -15.91 -2.50
CA GLY A 399 -1.62 -15.03 -2.82
C GLY A 399 -2.96 -15.45 -2.20
N LYS A 400 -3.03 -16.65 -1.61
CA LYS A 400 -4.21 -17.10 -0.86
C LYS A 400 -4.22 -16.61 0.59
N ARG A 401 -3.05 -16.24 1.12
CA ARG A 401 -2.82 -15.99 2.55
C ARG A 401 -2.26 -14.60 2.84
N PHE A 402 -1.58 -13.99 1.87
CA PHE A 402 -0.81 -12.75 2.04
C PHE A 402 -1.13 -11.71 0.97
N ILE A 403 -0.88 -10.46 1.34
CA ILE A 403 -0.82 -9.33 0.45
C ILE A 403 0.57 -9.32 -0.18
N VAL A 404 0.63 -9.37 -1.51
CA VAL A 404 1.88 -9.55 -2.24
C VAL A 404 2.21 -8.27 -2.99
N ASP A 405 3.46 -7.83 -2.87
CA ASP A 405 4.04 -6.76 -3.67
C ASP A 405 5.12 -7.34 -4.59
N THR A 406 5.22 -6.84 -5.82
CA THR A 406 6.32 -7.20 -6.74
C THR A 406 6.83 -6.01 -7.56
N LYS A 407 7.91 -6.20 -8.30
CA LYS A 407 8.63 -5.13 -9.00
C LYS A 407 9.07 -5.55 -10.39
N ALA A 408 8.92 -4.66 -11.36
CA ALA A 408 9.57 -4.74 -12.67
C ALA A 408 11.07 -4.45 -12.52
N LYS A 409 11.93 -5.03 -13.37
CA LYS A 409 13.38 -4.76 -13.33
C LYS A 409 13.70 -3.28 -13.53
N ALA A 410 13.01 -2.62 -14.47
CA ALA A 410 13.15 -1.20 -14.78
C ALA A 410 14.63 -0.77 -14.87
N GLY A 411 15.06 0.25 -14.12
CA GLY A 411 16.41 0.81 -14.14
C GLY A 411 17.59 -0.11 -13.79
N PHE A 412 17.36 -1.39 -13.51
CA PHE A 412 18.43 -2.37 -13.24
C PHE A 412 19.00 -3.06 -14.48
N ALA A 413 18.37 -2.90 -15.65
CA ALA A 413 18.89 -3.44 -16.90
C ALA A 413 18.56 -2.50 -18.07
N GLU A 414 19.53 -2.33 -18.97
CA GLU A 414 19.36 -1.51 -20.17
C GLU A 414 18.13 -1.96 -20.97
N GLY A 415 17.28 -1.01 -21.34
CA GLY A 415 16.04 -1.22 -22.06
C GLY A 415 14.94 -1.90 -21.25
N ALA A 416 15.16 -2.35 -20.01
CA ALA A 416 14.14 -3.06 -19.23
C ALA A 416 12.97 -2.16 -18.79
N ALA A 417 13.14 -0.84 -18.82
CA ALA A 417 12.07 0.13 -18.57
C ALA A 417 11.20 0.43 -19.81
N LYS A 418 11.54 -0.11 -20.99
CA LYS A 418 10.71 0.02 -22.21
C LYS A 418 9.33 -0.60 -21.96
N ALA A 419 8.29 -0.02 -22.56
CA ALA A 419 6.90 -0.41 -22.32
C ALA A 419 6.68 -1.92 -22.50
N ALA A 420 7.21 -2.49 -23.59
CA ALA A 420 7.09 -3.91 -23.90
C ALA A 420 7.72 -4.83 -22.83
N ASN A 421 8.84 -4.41 -22.24
CA ASN A 421 9.56 -5.20 -21.24
C ASN A 421 8.90 -5.10 -19.86
N VAL A 422 8.36 -3.94 -19.50
CA VAL A 422 7.59 -3.76 -18.25
C VAL A 422 6.28 -4.56 -18.29
N LEU A 423 5.62 -4.60 -19.45
CA LEU A 423 4.46 -5.46 -19.69
C LEU A 423 4.83 -6.94 -19.59
N ALA A 424 5.94 -7.35 -20.21
CA ALA A 424 6.41 -8.74 -20.17
C ALA A 424 6.80 -9.18 -18.75
N ASP A 425 7.47 -8.33 -17.97
CA ASP A 425 7.77 -8.58 -16.57
C ASP A 425 6.47 -8.77 -15.76
N ALA A 426 5.46 -7.92 -15.95
CA ALA A 426 4.18 -8.04 -15.24
C ALA A 426 3.44 -9.35 -15.57
N GLU A 427 3.36 -9.73 -16.84
CA GLU A 427 2.74 -10.99 -17.26
C GLU A 427 3.49 -12.21 -16.71
N ASN A 428 4.82 -12.15 -16.67
CA ASN A 428 5.62 -13.20 -16.06
C ASN A 428 5.40 -13.29 -14.54
N SER A 429 5.43 -12.16 -13.82
CA SER A 429 5.13 -12.10 -12.39
C SER A 429 3.74 -12.65 -12.08
N LYS A 430 2.71 -12.28 -12.87
CA LYS A 430 1.35 -12.81 -12.75
C LYS A 430 1.29 -14.33 -12.90
N LYS A 431 2.02 -14.88 -13.87
CA LYS A 431 2.12 -16.33 -14.09
C LYS A 431 2.81 -17.05 -12.94
N LEU A 432 3.93 -16.51 -12.43
CA LEU A 432 4.72 -17.15 -11.38
C LEU A 432 4.00 -17.08 -10.03
N LEU A 433 3.51 -15.89 -9.64
CA LEU A 433 2.85 -15.66 -8.36
C LEU A 433 1.44 -16.23 -8.29
N GLN A 434 0.78 -16.44 -9.44
CA GLN A 434 -0.58 -16.99 -9.55
C GLN A 434 -1.63 -16.20 -8.74
N CYS A 435 -1.44 -14.88 -8.61
CA CYS A 435 -2.35 -13.96 -7.94
C CYS A 435 -2.21 -12.54 -8.52
N THR A 436 -3.17 -11.67 -8.19
CA THR A 436 -3.01 -10.21 -8.33
C THR A 436 -2.18 -9.68 -7.16
N VAL A 437 -1.39 -8.65 -7.40
CA VAL A 437 -0.55 -8.02 -6.38
C VAL A 437 -1.22 -6.76 -5.81
N ASP A 438 -0.80 -6.32 -4.64
CA ASP A 438 -1.23 -5.04 -4.10
C ASP A 438 -0.39 -3.91 -4.70
N VAL A 439 0.93 -3.93 -4.49
CA VAL A 439 1.84 -2.95 -5.12
C VAL A 439 2.63 -3.55 -6.28
N TYR A 440 2.64 -2.85 -7.41
CA TYR A 440 3.60 -3.09 -8.50
C TYR A 440 4.59 -1.92 -8.59
N TYR A 441 5.88 -2.19 -8.35
CA TYR A 441 6.92 -1.17 -8.33
C TYR A 441 7.69 -1.07 -9.65
N LEU A 442 8.12 0.15 -9.98
CA LEU A 442 9.36 0.34 -10.75
C LEU A 442 10.54 0.25 -9.79
N HIS A 443 11.42 -0.74 -9.97
CA HIS A 443 12.46 -1.08 -8.99
C HIS A 443 13.62 -0.06 -8.94
N ALA A 444 13.85 0.68 -10.02
CA ALA A 444 14.83 1.76 -10.12
C ALA A 444 14.47 2.70 -11.29
N PRO A 445 14.89 3.98 -11.26
CA PRO A 445 14.74 4.88 -12.40
C PRO A 445 15.59 4.41 -13.58
N SER A 446 15.09 4.58 -14.82
CA SER A 446 15.86 4.31 -16.03
C SER A 446 16.38 5.63 -16.60
N HIS A 447 17.65 5.64 -17.01
CA HIS A 447 18.30 6.78 -17.64
C HIS A 447 18.27 6.69 -19.18
N ASP A 448 17.91 5.53 -19.73
CA ASP A 448 17.92 5.21 -21.16
C ASP A 448 16.52 5.19 -21.80
N VAL A 449 15.45 5.17 -20.99
CA VAL A 449 14.05 5.15 -21.45
C VAL A 449 13.30 6.35 -20.87
N PRO A 450 12.59 7.15 -21.69
CA PRO A 450 11.72 8.21 -21.18
C PRO A 450 10.63 7.64 -20.26
N ILE A 451 10.49 8.25 -19.07
CA ILE A 451 9.56 7.75 -18.04
C ILE A 451 8.11 7.70 -18.52
N GLU A 452 7.71 8.56 -19.46
CA GLU A 452 6.37 8.56 -20.06
C GLU A 452 6.03 7.24 -20.76
N GLU A 453 7.00 6.61 -21.43
CA GLU A 453 6.83 5.30 -22.08
C GLU A 453 6.60 4.21 -21.02
N THR A 454 7.41 4.23 -19.96
CA THR A 454 7.27 3.29 -18.84
C THR A 454 5.91 3.44 -18.14
N LEU A 455 5.44 4.68 -17.94
CA LEU A 455 4.17 4.96 -17.27
C LEU A 455 2.95 4.57 -18.11
N GLU A 456 3.06 4.60 -19.45
CA GLU A 456 2.03 4.06 -20.33
C GLU A 456 1.84 2.55 -20.09
N ALA A 457 2.93 1.79 -20.02
CA ALA A 457 2.86 0.37 -19.67
C ALA A 457 2.29 0.13 -18.26
N VAL A 458 2.70 0.91 -17.26
CA VAL A 458 2.14 0.81 -15.89
C VAL A 458 0.63 1.01 -15.90
N ASN A 459 0.12 1.98 -16.67
CA ASN A 459 -1.30 2.23 -16.79
C ASN A 459 -2.06 1.08 -17.45
N GLU A 460 -1.49 0.46 -18.50
CA GLU A 460 -2.10 -0.71 -19.14
C GLU A 460 -2.13 -1.92 -18.20
N ILE A 461 -1.06 -2.14 -17.43
CA ILE A 461 -1.03 -3.20 -16.40
C ILE A 461 -2.09 -2.94 -15.32
N HIS A 462 -2.27 -1.68 -14.89
CA HIS A 462 -3.32 -1.31 -13.92
C HIS A 462 -4.73 -1.61 -14.46
N LYS A 463 -5.03 -1.24 -15.71
CA LYS A 463 -6.32 -1.52 -16.35
C LYS A 463 -6.61 -3.02 -16.48
N SER A 464 -5.57 -3.85 -16.59
CA SER A 464 -5.73 -5.31 -16.59
C SER A 464 -6.18 -5.89 -15.23
N GLY A 465 -6.14 -5.08 -14.17
CA GLY A 465 -6.46 -5.48 -12.80
C GLY A 465 -5.35 -6.26 -12.09
N PHE A 466 -4.12 -6.29 -12.64
CA PHE A 466 -3.03 -7.07 -12.05
C PHE A 466 -2.55 -6.51 -10.70
N PHE A 467 -2.53 -5.18 -10.53
CA PHE A 467 -2.14 -4.53 -9.28
C PHE A 467 -3.15 -3.47 -8.83
N LYS A 468 -3.15 -3.14 -7.53
CA LYS A 468 -4.04 -2.13 -6.93
C LYS A 468 -3.39 -0.77 -6.75
N ARG A 469 -2.12 -0.74 -6.35
CA ARG A 469 -1.35 0.47 -6.03
C ARG A 469 -0.06 0.49 -6.85
N PHE A 470 0.28 1.66 -7.37
CA PHE A 470 1.53 1.86 -8.10
C PHE A 470 2.65 2.29 -7.12
N GLY A 471 3.85 1.74 -7.28
CA GLY A 471 5.00 2.06 -6.43
C GLY A 471 6.28 2.43 -7.17
N LEU A 472 7.17 3.13 -6.46
CA LEU A 472 8.51 3.51 -6.92
C LEU A 472 9.58 3.03 -5.94
N SER A 473 10.79 2.77 -6.43
CA SER A 473 11.94 2.41 -5.59
C SER A 473 13.22 3.01 -6.14
N ASN A 474 14.04 3.60 -5.26
CA ASN A 474 15.32 4.24 -5.59
C ASN A 474 15.24 5.46 -6.54
N PHE A 475 14.08 6.13 -6.64
CA PHE A 475 13.91 7.38 -7.40
C PHE A 475 14.29 8.58 -6.52
N GLN A 476 14.93 9.62 -7.10
CA GLN A 476 15.14 10.86 -6.37
C GLN A 476 13.82 11.61 -6.14
N ALA A 477 13.80 12.54 -5.18
CA ALA A 477 12.60 13.31 -4.86
C ALA A 477 12.04 14.06 -6.08
N GLU A 478 12.91 14.60 -6.94
CA GLU A 478 12.51 15.25 -8.18
C GLU A 478 11.90 14.28 -9.20
N ASP A 479 12.44 13.07 -9.33
CA ASP A 479 11.87 12.05 -10.22
C ASP A 479 10.52 11.57 -9.71
N VAL A 480 10.35 11.43 -8.39
CA VAL A 480 9.05 11.09 -7.78
C VAL A 480 8.00 12.15 -8.11
N GLN A 481 8.34 13.44 -7.96
CA GLN A 481 7.44 14.54 -8.33
C GLN A 481 7.14 14.53 -9.82
N LYS A 482 8.16 14.31 -10.68
CA LYS A 482 7.99 14.20 -12.14
C LYS A 482 7.04 13.06 -12.53
N VAL A 483 7.21 11.87 -11.95
CA VAL A 483 6.31 10.73 -12.18
C VAL A 483 4.88 11.07 -11.76
N HIS A 484 4.71 11.67 -10.58
CA HIS A 484 3.40 12.08 -10.08
C HIS A 484 2.72 13.09 -11.02
N ASP A 485 3.45 14.09 -11.50
CA ASP A 485 2.91 15.15 -12.36
C ASP A 485 2.50 14.61 -13.73
N ILE A 486 3.32 13.74 -14.33
CA ILE A 486 2.99 13.07 -15.59
C ILE A 486 1.76 12.18 -15.41
N ALA A 487 1.72 11.37 -14.34
CA ALA A 487 0.60 10.47 -14.09
C ALA A 487 -0.70 11.26 -13.86
N THR A 488 -0.65 12.36 -13.12
CA THR A 488 -1.78 13.28 -12.91
C THR A 488 -2.26 13.85 -14.25
N ALA A 489 -1.36 14.40 -15.06
CA ALA A 489 -1.70 15.02 -16.34
C ALA A 489 -2.32 14.04 -17.34
N LYS A 490 -1.91 12.76 -17.30
CA LYS A 490 -2.40 11.71 -18.20
C LYS A 490 -3.58 10.91 -17.66
N GLY A 491 -3.97 11.11 -16.39
CA GLY A 491 -5.00 10.30 -15.73
C GLY A 491 -4.55 8.84 -15.51
N TYR A 492 -3.26 8.61 -15.31
CA TYR A 492 -2.67 7.31 -15.00
C TYR A 492 -2.70 7.05 -13.48
N PRO A 493 -2.50 5.80 -13.03
CA PRO A 493 -2.37 5.51 -11.60
C PRO A 493 -1.23 6.31 -10.97
N LEU A 494 -1.53 7.05 -9.90
CA LEU A 494 -0.54 7.82 -9.14
C LEU A 494 0.32 6.88 -8.28
N PRO A 495 1.62 7.20 -8.10
CA PRO A 495 2.45 6.47 -7.14
C PRO A 495 1.87 6.67 -5.72
N GLN A 496 1.73 5.58 -4.99
CA GLN A 496 1.17 5.55 -3.63
C GLN A 496 2.13 4.96 -2.60
N VAL A 497 3.15 4.20 -3.04
CA VAL A 497 4.14 3.60 -2.16
C VAL A 497 5.54 3.82 -2.72
N TYR A 498 6.48 4.22 -1.86
CA TYR A 498 7.89 4.31 -2.16
C TYR A 498 8.66 3.28 -1.32
N GLN A 499 9.52 2.49 -1.96
CA GLN A 499 10.41 1.57 -1.27
C GLN A 499 11.85 2.10 -1.27
N GLY A 500 12.46 2.30 -0.10
CA GLY A 500 13.74 3.01 0.01
C GLY A 500 14.68 2.48 1.09
N ASN A 501 15.98 2.76 0.93
CA ASN A 501 16.98 2.41 1.93
C ASN A 501 16.78 3.25 3.18
N TYR A 502 16.66 2.61 4.35
CA TYR A 502 16.53 3.34 5.60
C TYR A 502 16.94 2.49 6.81
N SER A 503 17.80 3.06 7.65
CA SER A 503 18.26 2.41 8.89
C SER A 503 18.79 3.46 9.89
N ALA A 504 19.14 3.01 11.10
CA ALA A 504 19.76 3.87 12.11
C ALA A 504 21.04 4.59 11.65
N VAL A 505 21.68 4.12 10.58
CA VAL A 505 22.93 4.69 10.03
C VAL A 505 22.80 5.15 8.56
N ALA A 506 21.57 5.18 8.03
CA ALA A 506 21.27 5.65 6.68
C ALA A 506 19.93 6.40 6.70
N ARG A 507 19.98 7.68 7.10
CA ARG A 507 18.78 8.52 7.35
C ARG A 507 18.65 9.73 6.42
N LYS A 508 19.52 9.87 5.40
CA LYS A 508 19.48 11.00 4.45
C LYS A 508 18.10 11.21 3.80
N GLN A 509 17.33 10.13 3.65
CA GLN A 509 15.96 10.18 3.12
C GLN A 509 14.99 11.02 3.96
N GLU A 510 15.23 11.19 5.26
CA GLU A 510 14.39 12.03 6.13
C GLU A 510 14.41 13.50 5.69
N GLU A 511 15.56 13.99 5.23
CA GLU A 511 15.74 15.36 4.75
C GLU A 511 15.41 15.48 3.25
N LEU A 512 15.86 14.51 2.45
CA LEU A 512 15.86 14.64 0.98
C LEU A 512 14.57 14.16 0.31
N LEU A 513 13.90 13.14 0.86
CA LEU A 513 12.82 12.44 0.17
C LEU A 513 11.49 12.51 0.92
N PHE A 514 11.50 12.32 2.24
CA PHE A 514 10.28 12.27 3.05
C PHE A 514 9.39 13.51 2.86
N PRO A 515 9.90 14.75 2.81
CA PRO A 515 9.06 15.93 2.58
C PRO A 515 8.21 15.83 1.31
N THR A 516 8.81 15.36 0.21
CA THR A 516 8.11 15.15 -1.07
C THR A 516 7.08 14.03 -0.95
N LEU A 517 7.44 12.89 -0.34
CA LEU A 517 6.50 11.78 -0.16
C LEU A 517 5.29 12.19 0.68
N ARG A 518 5.50 12.94 1.77
CA ARG A 518 4.40 13.41 2.64
C ARG A 518 3.49 14.40 1.94
N LYS A 519 4.07 15.34 1.18
CA LYS A 519 3.31 16.28 0.34
C LYS A 519 2.40 15.56 -0.66
N LEU A 520 2.88 14.46 -1.24
CA LEU A 520 2.16 13.68 -2.25
C LEU A 520 1.29 12.55 -1.68
N GLY A 521 1.28 12.35 -0.36
CA GLY A 521 0.52 11.26 0.28
C GLY A 521 1.07 9.86 0.00
N ILE A 522 2.37 9.73 -0.25
CA ILE A 522 3.04 8.46 -0.59
C ILE A 522 3.61 7.81 0.69
N SER A 523 3.28 6.54 0.91
CA SER A 523 3.83 5.73 2.02
C SER A 523 5.29 5.35 1.79
N PHE A 524 6.10 5.23 2.84
CA PHE A 524 7.50 4.78 2.74
C PHE A 524 7.70 3.39 3.34
N TYR A 525 8.24 2.46 2.55
CA TYR A 525 8.57 1.09 2.94
C TYR A 525 10.10 0.97 3.05
N ALA A 526 10.60 0.88 4.27
CA ALA A 526 12.03 0.86 4.58
C ALA A 526 12.65 -0.50 4.32
N TYR A 527 13.54 -0.61 3.33
CA TYR A 527 14.39 -1.79 3.16
C TYR A 527 15.75 -1.60 3.84
N SER A 528 16.40 -2.72 4.16
CA SER A 528 17.69 -2.80 4.87
C SER A 528 17.71 -2.09 6.24
N PRO A 529 16.74 -2.36 7.15
CA PRO A 529 16.75 -1.78 8.50
C PRO A 529 18.00 -2.11 9.33
N MET A 530 18.69 -3.21 9.01
CA MET A 530 19.99 -3.59 9.60
C MET A 530 21.20 -3.12 8.78
N ALA A 531 21.02 -2.22 7.80
CA ALA A 531 22.06 -1.78 6.86
C ALA A 531 22.75 -2.97 6.17
N GLY A 532 21.97 -3.90 5.61
CA GLY A 532 22.50 -5.12 4.97
C GLY A 532 23.18 -6.12 5.91
N GLY A 533 22.99 -5.96 7.23
CA GLY A 533 23.68 -6.74 8.26
C GLY A 533 24.92 -6.04 8.82
N PHE A 534 25.21 -4.80 8.41
CA PHE A 534 26.28 -3.99 8.99
C PHE A 534 26.12 -3.88 10.51
N LEU A 535 24.92 -3.51 10.95
CA LEU A 535 24.60 -3.27 12.36
C LEU A 535 24.61 -4.53 13.22
N THR A 536 24.73 -5.73 12.64
CA THR A 536 24.81 -6.99 13.40
C THR A 536 26.23 -7.53 13.53
N LYS A 537 27.21 -6.86 12.93
CA LYS A 537 28.61 -7.29 12.80
C LYS A 537 29.55 -6.47 13.67
N SER A 538 30.71 -7.04 13.98
CA SER A 538 31.85 -6.27 14.50
C SER A 538 32.60 -5.58 13.37
N LYS A 539 33.44 -4.59 13.70
CA LYS A 539 34.36 -3.97 12.75
C LYS A 539 35.21 -4.99 12.01
N GLN A 540 35.76 -5.98 12.73
CA GLN A 540 36.56 -7.04 12.12
C GLN A 540 35.74 -7.92 11.18
N ASP A 541 34.48 -8.26 11.53
CA ASP A 541 33.62 -9.05 10.63
C ASP A 541 33.36 -8.37 9.29
N ILE A 542 33.28 -7.04 9.26
CA ILE A 542 33.13 -6.26 8.02
C ILE A 542 34.43 -6.28 7.22
N LEU A 543 35.57 -6.06 7.88
CA LEU A 543 36.89 -6.08 7.24
C LEU A 543 37.24 -7.48 6.68
N ASP A 544 36.79 -8.53 7.35
CA ASP A 544 36.94 -9.93 6.92
C ASP A 544 35.93 -10.32 5.81
N GLY A 545 35.03 -9.41 5.40
CA GLY A 545 34.04 -9.66 4.35
C GLY A 545 32.99 -10.70 4.72
N LYS A 546 32.59 -10.82 6.00
CA LYS A 546 31.66 -11.90 6.40
C LYS A 546 30.24 -11.70 5.88
N GLY A 547 29.71 -12.71 5.19
CA GLY A 547 28.32 -12.75 4.73
C GLY A 547 28.07 -11.76 3.60
N ARG A 548 27.09 -10.85 3.75
CA ARG A 548 26.72 -9.88 2.71
C ARG A 548 27.78 -8.79 2.45
N PHE A 549 28.90 -8.81 3.17
CA PHE A 549 30.03 -7.90 2.98
C PHE A 549 31.20 -8.55 2.23
N ASP A 550 31.03 -9.78 1.73
CA ASP A 550 32.05 -10.49 0.95
C ASP A 550 32.33 -9.74 -0.37
N PRO A 551 33.50 -9.06 -0.49
CA PRO A 551 33.81 -8.22 -1.63
C PRO A 551 34.00 -9.02 -2.93
N SER A 552 34.15 -10.34 -2.85
CA SER A 552 34.21 -11.21 -4.04
C SER A 552 32.88 -11.28 -4.79
N THR A 553 31.77 -10.99 -4.09
CA THR A 553 30.44 -10.91 -4.67
C THR A 553 30.10 -9.47 -5.07
N TRP A 554 29.35 -9.28 -6.15
CA TRP A 554 28.92 -7.95 -6.57
C TRP A 554 28.12 -7.22 -5.47
N VAL A 555 27.24 -7.96 -4.77
CA VAL A 555 26.46 -7.43 -3.65
C VAL A 555 27.37 -7.01 -2.50
N GLY A 556 28.37 -7.82 -2.13
CA GLY A 556 29.26 -7.47 -1.03
C GLY A 556 30.22 -6.34 -1.34
N ALA A 557 30.71 -6.21 -2.58
CA ALA A 557 31.47 -5.04 -3.00
C ALA A 557 30.64 -3.73 -2.85
N MET A 558 29.36 -3.77 -3.23
CA MET A 558 28.44 -2.64 -3.07
C MET A 558 28.22 -2.27 -1.59
N TYR A 559 27.87 -3.24 -0.74
CA TYR A 559 27.66 -2.99 0.70
C TYR A 559 28.93 -2.53 1.43
N SER A 560 30.09 -3.10 1.08
CA SER A 560 31.39 -2.68 1.63
C SER A 560 31.75 -1.26 1.20
N SER A 561 31.43 -0.83 -0.02
CA SER A 561 31.60 0.57 -0.45
C SER A 561 30.71 1.54 0.35
N MET A 562 29.46 1.16 0.63
CA MET A 562 28.51 2.00 1.38
C MET A 562 28.91 2.17 2.86
N TYR A 563 29.27 1.08 3.54
CA TYR A 563 29.42 1.03 5.00
C TYR A 563 30.86 0.81 5.49
N GLY A 564 31.81 0.50 4.61
CA GLY A 564 33.21 0.21 4.96
C GLY A 564 34.07 1.45 5.28
N LYS A 565 33.47 2.63 5.36
CA LYS A 565 34.16 3.89 5.68
C LYS A 565 34.59 3.88 7.15
N THR A 566 35.78 4.42 7.46
CA THR A 566 36.33 4.39 8.84
C THR A 566 35.35 4.94 9.88
N ALA A 567 34.76 6.10 9.61
CA ALA A 567 33.77 6.71 10.50
C ALA A 567 32.52 5.84 10.73
N MET A 568 32.09 5.07 9.72
CA MET A 568 30.98 4.12 9.85
C MET A 568 31.41 2.91 10.70
N LEU A 569 32.58 2.34 10.43
CA LEU A 569 33.11 1.19 11.17
C LEU A 569 33.26 1.48 12.68
N ASP A 570 33.67 2.69 13.03
CA ASP A 570 33.84 3.13 14.41
C ASP A 570 32.50 3.24 15.18
N VAL A 571 31.36 3.27 14.48
CA VAL A 571 30.04 3.21 15.10
C VAL A 571 29.74 1.83 15.68
N LEU A 572 30.30 0.74 15.12
CA LEU A 572 29.92 -0.62 15.50
C LEU A 572 30.26 -0.96 16.96
N GLU A 573 31.37 -0.44 17.50
CA GLU A 573 31.73 -0.64 18.91
C GLU A 573 30.75 0.09 19.84
N LYS A 574 30.38 1.33 19.50
CA LYS A 574 29.38 2.10 20.27
C LYS A 574 27.99 1.47 20.16
N TRP A 575 27.62 0.99 18.98
CA TRP A 575 26.38 0.27 18.74
C TRP A 575 26.26 -1.00 19.59
N GLU A 576 27.35 -1.78 19.69
CA GLU A 576 27.42 -2.95 20.55
C GLU A 576 27.29 -2.58 22.04
N ALA A 577 27.94 -1.50 22.48
CA ALA A 577 27.80 -1.01 23.85
C ALA A 577 26.34 -0.62 24.18
N ILE A 578 25.65 0.07 23.27
CA ILE A 578 24.23 0.44 23.43
C ILE A 578 23.37 -0.82 23.52
N ALA A 579 23.56 -1.79 22.63
CA ALA A 579 22.79 -3.04 22.64
C ALA A 579 22.99 -3.82 23.96
N LYS A 580 24.23 -3.90 24.44
CA LYS A 580 24.57 -4.56 25.71
C LYS A 580 23.94 -3.86 26.91
N GLU A 581 23.97 -2.54 26.96
CA GLU A 581 23.37 -1.76 28.04
C GLU A 581 21.84 -1.86 28.07
N GLU A 582 21.21 -1.87 26.89
CA GLU A 582 19.77 -2.08 26.72
C GLU A 582 19.33 -3.54 26.99
N GLY A 583 20.28 -4.48 27.02
CA GLY A 583 20.00 -5.90 27.25
C GLY A 583 19.39 -6.61 26.04
N VAL A 584 19.72 -6.17 24.82
CA VAL A 584 19.17 -6.69 23.56
C VAL A 584 20.27 -7.11 22.59
N THR A 585 19.93 -7.90 21.57
CA THR A 585 20.89 -8.18 20.50
C THR A 585 21.08 -6.94 19.61
N ARG A 586 22.20 -6.90 18.86
CA ARG A 586 22.43 -5.86 17.85
C ARG A 586 21.35 -5.81 16.76
N ALA A 587 20.78 -6.97 16.42
CA ALA A 587 19.68 -7.07 15.44
C ALA A 587 18.36 -6.55 16.03
N ASP A 588 18.04 -6.92 17.28
CA ASP A 588 16.89 -6.41 18.03
C ASP A 588 16.94 -4.87 18.10
N LEU A 589 18.12 -4.32 18.41
CA LEU A 589 18.33 -2.86 18.47
C LEU A 589 18.03 -2.19 17.12
N ALA A 590 18.52 -2.75 16.02
CA ALA A 590 18.34 -2.18 14.67
C ALA A 590 16.86 -2.19 14.26
N TYR A 591 16.19 -3.35 14.34
CA TYR A 591 14.80 -3.47 13.93
C TYR A 591 13.85 -2.65 14.82
N ARG A 592 14.04 -2.70 16.15
CA ARG A 592 13.18 -1.95 17.08
C ARG A 592 13.41 -0.44 16.98
N TRP A 593 14.63 0.01 16.69
CA TRP A 593 14.86 1.43 16.41
C TRP A 593 14.10 1.88 15.15
N VAL A 594 14.25 1.16 14.02
CA VAL A 594 13.55 1.54 12.79
C VAL A 594 12.03 1.49 12.97
N LYS A 595 11.50 0.49 13.69
CA LYS A 595 10.05 0.36 13.88
C LYS A 595 9.43 1.40 14.81
N TYR A 596 10.09 1.72 15.91
CA TYR A 596 9.47 2.47 17.02
C TYR A 596 10.03 3.88 17.24
N HIS A 597 11.23 4.16 16.76
CA HIS A 597 11.98 5.38 17.11
C HIS A 597 12.40 6.21 15.89
N SER A 598 12.17 5.69 14.68
CA SER A 598 12.53 6.36 13.44
C SER A 598 11.50 7.40 12.99
N ALA A 599 11.76 8.05 11.86
CA ALA A 599 10.84 9.00 11.23
C ALA A 599 9.62 8.33 10.56
N LEU A 600 9.54 7.00 10.53
CA LEU A 600 8.37 6.28 9.99
C LEU A 600 7.13 6.52 10.85
N LYS A 601 5.97 6.64 10.20
CA LYS A 601 4.68 6.94 10.84
C LYS A 601 3.56 6.06 10.28
N LYS A 602 2.75 5.51 11.19
CA LYS A 602 1.64 4.62 10.83
C LYS A 602 0.55 5.36 10.07
N GLU A 603 0.32 6.62 10.42
CA GLU A 603 -0.66 7.51 9.80
C GLU A 603 -0.35 7.80 8.32
N HIS A 604 0.90 7.57 7.89
CA HIS A 604 1.30 7.65 6.49
C HIS A 604 1.31 6.29 5.78
N GLY A 605 0.91 5.22 6.47
CA GLY A 605 0.91 3.86 5.91
C GLY A 605 2.32 3.27 5.75
N ASP A 606 3.32 3.79 6.44
CA ASP A 606 4.71 3.33 6.34
C ASP A 606 4.90 1.89 6.84
N ALA A 607 5.97 1.26 6.36
CA ALA A 607 6.32 -0.12 6.69
C ALA A 607 7.83 -0.34 6.84
N ILE A 608 8.20 -1.44 7.50
CA ILE A 608 9.57 -1.97 7.49
C ILE A 608 9.62 -3.31 6.76
N ILE A 609 10.63 -3.50 5.92
CA ILE A 609 10.88 -4.76 5.23
C ILE A 609 11.91 -5.57 6.01
N VAL A 610 11.47 -6.71 6.53
CA VAL A 610 12.28 -7.66 7.30
C VAL A 610 12.94 -8.64 6.35
N GLY A 611 14.28 -8.69 6.36
CA GLY A 611 15.07 -9.52 5.44
C GLY A 611 15.91 -10.57 6.17
N PRO A 612 15.32 -11.67 6.66
CA PRO A 612 16.04 -12.72 7.36
C PRO A 612 16.78 -13.64 6.37
N SER A 613 17.86 -14.27 6.83
CA SER A 613 18.67 -15.22 6.08
C SER A 613 18.23 -16.69 6.25
N GLY A 614 17.07 -16.94 6.87
CA GLY A 614 16.50 -18.28 7.06
C GLY A 614 15.38 -18.30 8.11
N LEU A 615 14.75 -19.47 8.29
CA LEU A 615 13.58 -19.68 9.16
C LEU A 615 13.80 -19.29 10.62
N GLN A 616 14.92 -19.72 11.22
CA GLN A 616 15.24 -19.39 12.60
C GLN A 616 15.34 -17.87 12.81
N GLN A 617 16.13 -17.20 11.96
CA GLN A 617 16.30 -15.75 12.05
C GLN A 617 14.98 -15.00 11.79
N LEU A 618 14.11 -15.52 10.91
CA LEU A 618 12.79 -14.94 10.68
C LEU A 618 11.96 -14.92 11.98
N ASN A 619 11.83 -16.07 12.66
CA ASN A 619 11.07 -16.16 13.91
C ASN A 619 11.70 -15.28 15.01
N GLU A 620 13.02 -15.35 15.21
CA GLU A 620 13.74 -14.54 16.20
C GLU A 620 13.58 -13.03 15.95
N THR A 621 13.64 -12.60 14.69
CA THR A 621 13.49 -11.19 14.32
C THR A 621 12.09 -10.68 14.60
N LEU A 622 11.05 -11.48 14.28
CA LEU A 622 9.66 -11.10 14.54
C LEU A 622 9.33 -11.12 16.03
N GLU A 623 9.87 -12.07 16.80
CA GLU A 623 9.80 -12.07 18.26
C GLU A 623 10.46 -10.81 18.84
N ALA A 624 11.66 -10.45 18.36
CA ALA A 624 12.36 -9.25 18.79
C ALA A 624 11.56 -7.97 18.53
N ILE A 625 11.00 -7.83 17.33
CA ILE A 625 10.14 -6.69 16.96
C ILE A 625 8.92 -6.61 17.89
N ASN A 626 8.32 -7.74 18.25
CA ASN A 626 7.12 -7.80 19.09
C ASN A 626 7.38 -7.47 20.57
N LYS A 627 8.63 -7.33 21.02
CA LYS A 627 8.99 -6.86 22.37
C LYS A 627 8.70 -5.37 22.61
N GLY A 628 8.31 -4.61 21.58
CA GLY A 628 7.92 -3.20 21.70
C GLY A 628 9.10 -2.22 21.61
N PRO A 629 8.90 -0.93 21.97
CA PRO A 629 9.92 0.11 21.84
C PRO A 629 11.15 -0.14 22.71
N LEU A 630 12.32 0.30 22.26
CA LEU A 630 13.54 0.43 23.08
C LEU A 630 13.37 1.50 24.17
N SER A 631 14.21 1.47 25.21
CA SER A 631 14.27 2.56 26.19
C SER A 631 14.61 3.90 25.55
N GLU A 632 14.12 4.99 26.15
CA GLU A 632 14.39 6.36 25.69
C GLU A 632 15.90 6.68 25.71
N LYS A 633 16.64 6.05 26.63
CA LYS A 633 18.10 6.15 26.73
C LYS A 633 18.79 5.53 25.52
N ALA A 634 18.42 4.30 25.15
CA ALA A 634 18.97 3.62 23.98
C ALA A 634 18.62 4.36 22.69
N ALA A 635 17.37 4.84 22.55
CA ALA A 635 16.95 5.63 21.38
C ALA A 635 17.81 6.90 21.21
N LYS A 636 17.98 7.71 22.27
CA LYS A 636 18.83 8.92 22.24
C LYS A 636 20.30 8.60 21.95
N ALA A 637 20.82 7.49 22.46
CA ALA A 637 22.19 7.07 22.18
C ALA A 637 22.37 6.69 20.70
N VAL A 638 21.38 6.04 20.09
CA VAL A 638 21.36 5.73 18.65
C VAL A 638 21.26 7.01 17.81
N ASP A 639 20.48 8.00 18.23
CA ASP A 639 20.39 9.30 17.53
C ASP A 639 21.71 10.08 17.60
N ALA A 640 22.42 10.04 18.73
CA ALA A 640 23.74 10.67 18.84
C ALA A 640 24.79 10.05 17.91
N LEU A 641 24.65 8.77 17.53
CA LEU A 641 25.54 8.14 16.54
C LEU A 641 25.35 8.72 15.15
N TRP A 642 24.11 9.04 14.77
CA TRP A 642 23.76 9.57 13.46
C TRP A 642 24.47 10.89 13.16
N GLU A 643 24.50 11.83 14.11
CA GLU A 643 25.14 13.14 13.93
C GLU A 643 26.63 13.03 13.56
N GLY A 644 27.33 12.01 14.05
CA GLY A 644 28.75 11.79 13.75
C GLY A 644 29.03 11.16 12.38
N ILE A 645 28.00 10.62 11.72
CA ILE A 645 28.15 9.90 10.44
C ILE A 645 27.27 10.45 9.31
N ARG A 646 26.42 11.44 9.59
CA ARG A 646 25.44 11.99 8.64
C ARG A 646 26.04 12.32 7.27
N ASP A 647 27.23 12.90 7.25
CA ASP A 647 27.88 13.38 6.02
C ASP A 647 28.38 12.22 5.17
N VAL A 648 28.91 11.18 5.81
CA VAL A 648 29.48 9.99 5.16
C VAL A 648 28.46 8.89 4.93
N ALA A 649 27.25 8.98 5.51
CA ALA A 649 26.21 8.00 5.35
C ALA A 649 25.77 7.86 3.87
N PRO A 650 25.44 6.64 3.40
CA PRO A 650 24.91 6.46 2.06
C PRO A 650 23.51 7.07 1.93
N LEU A 651 23.14 7.49 0.72
CA LEU A 651 21.76 7.83 0.37
C LEU A 651 20.94 6.55 0.15
N ASP A 652 21.44 5.70 -0.74
CA ASP A 652 20.94 4.38 -1.07
C ASP A 652 22.07 3.56 -1.73
N ASN A 653 21.72 2.40 -2.27
CA ASN A 653 22.64 1.50 -2.97
C ASN A 653 22.66 1.70 -4.49
N TYR A 654 22.01 2.75 -5.01
CA TYR A 654 21.82 3.02 -6.43
C TYR A 654 22.60 4.26 -6.91
N HIS A 655 22.50 5.39 -6.22
CA HIS A 655 23.15 6.66 -6.59
C HIS A 655 24.64 6.72 -6.18
N LYS A 656 25.53 7.12 -7.11
CA LYS A 656 27.00 7.00 -6.96
C LYS A 656 27.82 8.32 -6.90
N THR A 657 27.22 9.51 -7.07
CA THR A 657 27.90 10.81 -6.88
C THR A 657 26.98 11.78 -6.14
N SER A 658 27.52 12.57 -5.21
CA SER A 658 26.74 13.49 -4.37
C SER A 658 27.62 14.64 -3.86
N THR A 659 27.10 15.87 -3.88
CA THR A 659 27.64 17.01 -3.12
C THR A 659 27.02 17.08 -1.72
N SER A 660 27.74 17.59 -0.72
CA SER A 660 27.19 17.90 0.61
C SER A 660 26.39 19.20 0.61
N CYS A 661 26.70 20.12 -0.31
CA CYS A 661 26.01 21.39 -0.45
C CYS A 661 25.99 21.88 -1.90
N ASN A 662 24.80 22.05 -2.47
CA ASN A 662 24.64 22.65 -3.79
C ASN A 662 24.31 24.16 -3.66
N PRO A 663 25.21 25.08 -4.03
CA PRO A 663 25.00 26.52 -3.89
C PRO A 663 23.93 27.08 -4.84
N THR A 664 23.52 26.32 -5.86
CA THR A 664 22.38 26.71 -6.74
C THR A 664 21.03 26.45 -6.10
N GLU A 665 20.98 25.62 -5.05
CA GLU A 665 19.75 25.22 -4.36
C GLU A 665 19.63 25.84 -2.97
N LYS A 666 20.77 26.11 -2.31
CA LYS A 666 20.80 26.62 -0.93
C LYS A 666 22.04 27.46 -0.66
N THR A 667 22.04 28.17 0.47
CA THR A 667 23.27 28.83 0.95
C THR A 667 24.22 27.78 1.53
N CYS A 668 25.45 27.76 1.00
CA CYS A 668 26.52 26.86 1.44
C CYS A 668 27.56 27.58 2.31
N PRO A 669 28.24 26.85 3.22
CA PRO A 669 29.48 27.33 3.83
C PRO A 669 30.52 27.68 2.75
N ASP A 670 31.44 28.58 3.09
CA ASP A 670 32.52 28.94 2.17
C ASP A 670 33.52 27.77 2.02
N ASP A 671 33.86 27.43 0.78
CA ASP A 671 34.89 26.44 0.48
C ASP A 671 36.29 26.98 0.76
N THR A 672 37.19 26.08 1.19
CA THR A 672 38.61 26.41 1.32
C THR A 672 39.25 26.51 -0.06
N GLY A 673 39.47 27.74 -0.53
CA GLY A 673 40.18 28.01 -1.77
C GLY A 673 41.68 27.82 -1.65
N LEU A 674 42.34 27.53 -2.77
CA LEU A 674 43.79 27.54 -2.90
C LEU A 674 44.30 28.97 -2.66
N ASP A 675 45.16 29.14 -1.66
CA ASP A 675 45.66 30.44 -1.20
C ASP A 675 46.86 30.97 -1.99
N THR A 676 47.26 30.26 -3.04
CA THR A 676 48.40 30.59 -3.90
C THR A 676 48.00 30.52 -5.39
N THR A 677 48.73 31.24 -6.23
CA THR A 677 48.53 31.21 -7.70
C THR A 677 49.17 29.99 -8.37
N TYR A 678 49.93 29.20 -7.61
CA TYR A 678 50.63 28.03 -8.12
C TYR A 678 50.75 26.98 -7.01
N TYR A 679 50.24 25.80 -7.32
CA TYR A 679 50.35 24.62 -6.48
C TYR A 679 50.86 23.45 -7.32
N ALA A 680 51.87 22.76 -6.81
CA ALA A 680 52.44 21.59 -7.45
C ALA A 680 52.74 20.53 -6.41
N VAL A 681 52.46 19.28 -6.77
CA VAL A 681 52.74 18.11 -5.95
C VAL A 681 53.55 17.14 -6.79
N ASP A 682 54.69 16.74 -6.24
CA ASP A 682 55.50 15.68 -6.82
C ASP A 682 55.19 14.37 -6.09
N PHE A 683 54.41 13.51 -6.75
CA PHE A 683 54.05 12.22 -6.17
C PHE A 683 55.22 11.24 -6.07
N THR A 684 56.39 11.53 -6.66
CA THR A 684 57.58 10.69 -6.49
C THR A 684 58.21 10.81 -5.11
N THR A 685 57.83 11.83 -4.32
CA THR A 685 58.36 12.03 -2.96
C THR A 685 57.71 11.10 -1.91
N GLY A 686 56.87 10.16 -2.34
CA GLY A 686 56.20 9.21 -1.46
C GLY A 686 54.94 9.76 -0.81
N SER A 687 54.46 9.10 0.26
CA SER A 687 53.17 9.39 0.90
C SER A 687 53.03 10.79 1.48
N SER A 688 54.13 11.50 1.75
CA SER A 688 54.12 12.91 2.17
C SER A 688 53.52 13.85 1.11
N SER A 689 53.53 13.46 -0.17
CA SER A 689 52.91 14.22 -1.26
C SER A 689 51.38 14.33 -1.15
N LEU A 690 50.74 13.48 -0.34
CA LEU A 690 49.29 13.51 -0.10
C LEU A 690 48.85 14.46 1.02
N ALA A 691 49.73 15.32 1.54
CA ALA A 691 49.44 16.16 2.71
C ALA A 691 48.20 17.09 2.54
N SER A 692 47.88 17.49 1.31
CA SER A 692 46.69 18.30 0.98
C SER A 692 45.69 17.53 0.13
N TRP A 693 45.63 16.20 0.30
CA TRP A 693 44.76 15.31 -0.43
C TRP A 693 44.06 14.32 0.52
N SER A 694 42.75 14.21 0.37
CA SER A 694 41.93 13.20 1.00
C SER A 694 41.74 12.00 0.07
N ALA A 695 42.03 10.79 0.57
CA ALA A 695 41.77 9.54 -0.12
C ALA A 695 40.37 9.00 0.20
N ALA A 696 39.65 8.52 -0.81
CA ALA A 696 38.39 7.82 -0.64
C ALA A 696 38.62 6.46 0.05
N THR A 697 37.56 5.89 0.62
CA THR A 697 37.63 4.56 1.24
C THR A 697 38.08 3.50 0.22
N ALA A 698 38.88 2.53 0.68
CA ALA A 698 39.49 1.48 -0.16
C ALA A 698 40.44 2.00 -1.27
N THR A 699 40.95 3.22 -1.12
CA THR A 699 42.02 3.74 -1.97
C THR A 699 43.36 3.27 -1.44
N ASN A 700 43.96 2.28 -2.12
CA ASN A 700 45.32 1.85 -1.85
C ASN A 700 46.28 2.50 -2.85
N ILE A 701 47.24 3.27 -2.33
CA ILE A 701 48.22 3.99 -3.13
C ILE A 701 49.60 3.51 -2.70
N THR A 702 50.31 2.92 -3.65
CA THR A 702 51.75 2.68 -3.53
C THR A 702 52.52 3.81 -4.19
N PHE A 703 53.76 4.01 -3.81
CA PHE A 703 54.61 5.05 -4.38
C PHE A 703 55.84 4.40 -4.98
N GLY A 704 55.97 4.52 -6.30
CA GLY A 704 57.10 4.00 -7.06
C GLY A 704 57.90 5.12 -7.74
N ASP A 705 58.86 4.74 -8.56
CA ASP A 705 59.73 5.69 -9.30
C ASP A 705 58.95 6.61 -10.27
N LYS A 706 57.71 6.23 -10.58
CA LYS A 706 56.78 6.98 -11.45
C LYS A 706 55.75 7.82 -10.68
N GLY A 707 55.79 7.82 -9.36
CA GLY A 707 54.86 8.56 -8.50
C GLY A 707 53.81 7.66 -7.84
N ALA A 708 52.62 8.22 -7.62
CA ALA A 708 51.50 7.55 -6.96
C ALA A 708 50.85 6.52 -7.89
N GLU A 709 50.80 5.26 -7.44
CA GLU A 709 50.25 4.12 -8.17
C GLU A 709 48.92 3.70 -7.54
N PHE A 710 47.84 3.89 -8.30
CA PHE A 710 46.48 3.53 -7.89
C PHE A 710 46.25 2.07 -8.24
N THR A 711 46.32 1.20 -7.24
CA THR A 711 46.24 -0.24 -7.47
C THR A 711 44.78 -0.71 -7.42
N ILE A 712 44.35 -1.41 -8.48
CA ILE A 712 43.10 -2.17 -8.53
C ILE A 712 43.46 -3.65 -8.56
N SER A 713 43.28 -4.33 -7.44
CA SER A 713 43.57 -5.76 -7.27
C SER A 713 42.35 -6.64 -7.51
N GLN A 714 41.13 -6.10 -7.33
CA GLN A 714 39.88 -6.85 -7.46
C GLN A 714 38.74 -6.00 -8.03
N ALA A 715 37.64 -6.66 -8.41
CA ALA A 715 36.46 -5.96 -8.91
C ALA A 715 35.78 -5.14 -7.80
N GLY A 716 35.34 -3.93 -8.13
CA GLY A 716 34.68 -3.03 -7.18
C GLY A 716 35.61 -2.05 -6.47
N GLU A 717 36.93 -2.20 -6.61
CA GLU A 717 37.88 -1.17 -6.16
C GLU A 717 37.83 0.05 -7.10
N ALA A 718 37.76 1.23 -6.48
CA ALA A 718 37.74 2.51 -7.17
C ALA A 718 38.69 3.51 -6.47
N PRO A 719 40.01 3.23 -6.43
CA PRO A 719 40.96 4.07 -5.71
C PRO A 719 40.89 5.52 -6.19
N THR A 720 40.63 6.45 -5.25
CA THR A 720 40.35 7.85 -5.54
C THR A 720 41.01 8.77 -4.52
N ILE A 721 41.66 9.85 -4.97
CA ILE A 721 42.09 10.97 -4.12
C ILE A 721 41.42 12.26 -4.55
N SER A 722 41.35 13.22 -3.62
CA SER A 722 40.66 14.50 -3.80
C SER A 722 41.39 15.62 -3.07
N SER A 723 41.63 16.77 -3.72
CA SER A 723 42.37 17.89 -3.11
C SER A 723 41.63 18.48 -1.92
N ASP A 724 42.26 18.83 -0.80
CA ASP A 724 41.54 19.40 0.36
C ASP A 724 41.17 20.88 0.20
N PHE A 725 41.48 21.43 -0.97
CA PHE A 725 41.16 22.79 -1.39
C PHE A 725 40.45 22.75 -2.73
N PHE A 726 39.79 23.87 -3.02
CA PHE A 726 39.21 24.16 -4.31
C PHE A 726 40.00 25.27 -5.01
N PHE A 727 39.90 25.38 -6.33
CA PHE A 727 40.45 26.52 -7.06
C PHE A 727 39.49 27.04 -8.14
N LEU A 728 39.65 28.30 -8.52
CA LEU A 728 38.76 29.04 -9.42
C LEU A 728 39.54 29.46 -10.67
N PHE A 729 39.12 28.95 -11.82
CA PHE A 729 39.74 29.11 -13.13
C PHE A 729 41.24 28.76 -13.15
N GLY A 730 41.79 28.59 -14.35
CA GLY A 730 43.22 28.40 -14.55
C GLY A 730 43.58 27.04 -15.12
N ARG A 731 44.85 26.68 -14.91
CA ARG A 731 45.48 25.55 -15.58
C ARG A 731 45.76 24.42 -14.59
N LEU A 732 45.13 23.27 -14.83
CA LEU A 732 45.46 22.00 -14.21
C LEU A 732 46.35 21.21 -15.17
N SER A 733 47.51 20.77 -14.71
CA SER A 733 48.33 19.79 -15.42
C SER A 733 48.60 18.56 -14.55
N VAL A 734 48.44 17.37 -15.13
CA VAL A 734 48.73 16.09 -14.49
C VAL A 734 49.59 15.25 -15.43
N THR A 735 50.72 14.77 -14.92
CA THR A 735 51.55 13.77 -15.62
C THR A 735 51.08 12.38 -15.18
N LEU A 736 50.50 11.63 -16.10
CA LEU A 736 49.82 10.38 -15.80
C LEU A 736 50.10 9.31 -16.86
N GLN A 737 50.13 8.06 -16.40
CA GLN A 737 50.11 6.85 -17.21
C GLN A 737 48.83 6.09 -16.84
N ALA A 738 47.96 5.85 -17.81
CA ALA A 738 46.67 5.20 -17.60
C ALA A 738 46.84 3.73 -17.21
N ALA A 739 45.95 3.23 -16.37
CA ALA A 739 45.99 1.82 -15.93
C ALA A 739 45.47 0.90 -17.06
N PRO A 740 46.22 -0.17 -17.41
CA PRO A 740 45.77 -1.13 -18.42
C PRO A 740 44.72 -2.11 -17.87
N GLY A 741 43.91 -2.67 -18.76
CA GLY A 741 42.99 -3.77 -18.48
C GLY A 741 41.56 -3.51 -18.97
N THR A 742 40.94 -4.53 -19.58
CA THR A 742 39.53 -4.44 -20.01
C THR A 742 38.64 -4.21 -18.79
N GLY A 743 37.80 -3.18 -18.90
CA GLY A 743 36.96 -2.72 -17.81
C GLY A 743 37.65 -1.72 -16.89
N ILE A 744 38.97 -1.52 -16.92
CA ILE A 744 39.60 -0.48 -16.10
C ILE A 744 39.33 0.91 -16.72
N VAL A 745 39.07 1.92 -15.88
CA VAL A 745 39.00 3.32 -16.28
C VAL A 745 39.88 4.14 -15.35
N SER A 746 40.89 4.80 -15.89
CA SER A 746 41.58 5.88 -15.17
C SER A 746 40.83 7.18 -15.43
N SER A 747 40.74 8.08 -14.46
CA SER A 747 40.21 9.42 -14.72
C SER A 747 40.79 10.51 -13.83
N VAL A 748 40.75 11.73 -14.34
CA VAL A 748 41.07 12.96 -13.61
C VAL A 748 39.90 13.90 -13.80
N VAL A 749 39.26 14.27 -12.68
CA VAL A 749 37.99 14.99 -12.68
C VAL A 749 38.15 16.28 -11.89
N LEU A 750 37.73 17.39 -12.47
CA LEU A 750 37.43 18.61 -11.74
C LEU A 750 35.93 18.60 -11.45
N GLU A 751 35.55 18.72 -10.18
CA GLU A 751 34.14 18.67 -9.74
C GLU A 751 33.86 19.86 -8.81
N SER A 752 32.75 20.56 -9.01
CA SER A 752 32.29 21.65 -8.14
C SER A 752 31.09 21.22 -7.29
N ASP A 753 30.76 22.04 -6.30
CA ASP A 753 29.65 21.81 -5.39
C ASP A 753 28.26 21.91 -6.05
N ASP A 754 28.15 22.61 -7.17
CA ASP A 754 26.95 22.59 -8.03
C ASP A 754 26.96 21.46 -9.07
N LEU A 755 27.93 20.54 -8.97
CA LEU A 755 28.09 19.37 -9.85
C LEU A 755 28.44 19.74 -11.30
N ASP A 756 29.11 20.87 -11.54
CA ASP A 756 29.83 21.04 -12.80
C ASP A 756 31.03 20.08 -12.84
N GLU A 757 31.28 19.46 -13.98
CA GLU A 757 32.35 18.47 -14.18
C GLU A 757 33.20 18.83 -15.41
N ILE A 758 34.52 18.70 -15.30
CA ILE A 758 35.45 18.66 -16.43
C ILE A 758 36.37 17.48 -16.19
N ASP A 759 36.40 16.52 -17.10
CA ASP A 759 37.16 15.29 -16.88
C ASP A 759 38.06 14.89 -18.06
N TRP A 760 38.98 14.00 -17.70
CA TRP A 760 39.71 13.11 -18.58
C TRP A 760 39.39 11.67 -18.18
N GLU A 761 39.08 10.80 -19.13
CA GLU A 761 38.90 9.37 -18.88
C GLU A 761 39.68 8.50 -19.87
N TRP A 762 40.37 7.46 -19.38
CA TRP A 762 41.08 6.49 -20.20
C TRP A 762 40.49 5.11 -19.97
N LEU A 763 40.05 4.47 -21.04
CA LEU A 763 39.66 3.07 -20.98
C LEU A 763 40.92 2.19 -21.00
N GLY A 764 41.11 1.36 -19.98
CA GLY A 764 42.25 0.44 -19.87
C GLY A 764 42.26 -0.65 -20.95
N GLY A 765 41.16 -0.83 -21.70
CA GLY A 765 41.12 -1.65 -22.91
C GLY A 765 41.59 -0.93 -24.18
N ASP A 766 41.79 0.39 -24.11
CA ASP A 766 42.09 1.24 -25.25
C ASP A 766 43.49 1.85 -25.14
N THR A 767 44.35 1.51 -26.09
CA THR A 767 45.76 1.92 -26.11
C THR A 767 46.03 3.10 -27.02
N THR A 768 45.00 3.79 -27.52
CA THR A 768 45.12 4.75 -28.63
C THR A 768 44.50 6.11 -28.39
N GLN A 769 43.67 6.27 -27.36
CA GLN A 769 42.93 7.52 -27.15
C GLN A 769 42.63 7.79 -25.67
N VAL A 770 42.19 9.02 -25.41
CA VAL A 770 41.63 9.50 -24.15
C VAL A 770 40.29 10.17 -24.41
N GLN A 771 39.33 9.99 -23.53
CA GLN A 771 38.07 10.72 -23.55
C GLN A 771 38.22 12.06 -22.81
N THR A 772 37.66 13.11 -23.38
CA THR A 772 37.43 14.40 -22.74
C THR A 772 35.93 14.60 -22.58
N ASN A 773 35.47 15.03 -21.41
CA ASN A 773 34.06 15.30 -21.19
C ASN A 773 33.84 16.49 -20.24
N PHE A 774 32.62 17.00 -20.23
CA PHE A 774 32.18 18.04 -19.32
C PHE A 774 30.69 17.92 -19.03
N PHE A 775 30.29 18.29 -17.82
CA PHE A 775 28.89 18.47 -17.41
C PHE A 775 28.71 19.83 -16.75
N GLY A 776 27.54 20.42 -16.96
CA GLY A 776 27.13 21.65 -16.29
C GLY A 776 26.00 21.35 -15.31
N LYS A 777 26.17 21.74 -14.04
CA LYS A 777 25.18 21.77 -12.96
C LYS A 777 24.54 20.41 -12.68
N GLY A 778 25.32 19.34 -12.74
CA GLY A 778 24.84 17.96 -12.58
C GLY A 778 23.88 17.50 -13.67
N ASN A 779 23.74 18.24 -14.78
CA ASN A 779 22.79 17.91 -15.83
C ASN A 779 23.29 16.75 -16.69
N THR A 780 22.82 15.55 -16.37
CA THR A 780 23.10 14.31 -17.11
C THR A 780 22.03 13.94 -18.14
N SER A 781 21.14 14.87 -18.51
CA SER A 781 20.02 14.59 -19.44
C SER A 781 20.44 14.17 -20.85
N THR A 782 21.68 14.42 -21.23
CA THR A 782 22.31 13.91 -22.46
C THR A 782 23.75 13.50 -22.16
N TYR A 783 24.27 12.51 -22.90
CA TYR A 783 25.64 11.98 -22.76
C TYR A 783 26.47 12.18 -24.05
N ASP A 784 26.14 13.21 -24.82
CA ASP A 784 26.68 13.50 -26.16
C ASP A 784 27.90 14.44 -26.13
N ARG A 785 28.42 14.76 -24.95
CA ARG A 785 29.49 15.76 -24.74
C ARG A 785 30.90 15.17 -24.75
N ALA A 786 31.01 13.84 -24.62
CA ALA A 786 32.27 13.14 -24.66
C ALA A 786 32.88 13.20 -26.07
N THR A 787 34.19 13.44 -26.15
CA THR A 787 34.97 13.37 -27.39
C THR A 787 36.26 12.60 -27.13
N TYR A 788 36.73 11.84 -28.11
CA TYR A 788 37.92 11.02 -27.98
C TYR A 788 39.08 11.64 -28.75
N GLU A 789 40.20 11.83 -28.05
CA GLU A 789 41.41 12.43 -28.58
C GLU A 789 42.50 11.38 -28.69
N THR A 790 43.16 11.30 -29.83
CA THR A 790 44.23 10.33 -30.08
C THR A 790 45.43 10.60 -29.19
N VAL A 791 45.90 9.58 -28.46
CA VAL A 791 47.11 9.63 -27.64
C VAL A 791 47.91 8.36 -27.89
N ALA A 792 49.19 8.52 -28.22
CA ALA A 792 50.05 7.38 -28.52
C ALA A 792 50.43 6.63 -27.22
N THR A 793 49.88 5.44 -27.02
CA THR A 793 50.27 4.52 -25.94
C THR A 793 50.07 5.06 -24.49
N PRO A 794 48.86 5.56 -24.14
CA PRO A 794 48.60 6.21 -22.85
C PRO A 794 48.78 5.28 -21.63
N GLN A 795 48.85 3.96 -21.87
CA GLN A 795 49.00 2.95 -20.83
C GLN A 795 50.45 2.51 -20.58
N SER A 796 51.39 2.87 -21.46
CA SER A 796 52.81 2.48 -21.32
C SER A 796 53.76 3.67 -21.18
N THR A 797 53.28 4.88 -21.50
CA THR A 797 54.06 6.11 -21.46
C THR A 797 53.36 7.13 -20.54
N MET A 798 54.15 7.90 -19.80
CA MET A 798 53.64 9.05 -19.05
C MET A 798 53.38 10.20 -20.01
N HIS A 799 52.17 10.72 -20.02
CA HIS A 799 51.81 11.91 -20.79
C HIS A 799 51.41 13.03 -19.83
N THR A 800 51.59 14.28 -20.26
CA THR A 800 51.10 15.44 -19.52
C THR A 800 49.75 15.86 -20.09
N TYR A 801 48.69 15.66 -19.30
CA TYR A 801 47.33 16.06 -19.62
C TYR A 801 47.03 17.37 -18.92
N THR A 802 46.54 18.34 -19.67
CA THR A 802 46.30 19.69 -19.15
C THR A 802 44.91 20.17 -19.51
N VAL A 803 44.18 20.66 -18.52
CA VAL A 803 42.98 21.47 -18.70
C VAL A 803 43.36 22.92 -18.46
N ASP A 804 43.18 23.77 -19.44
CA ASP A 804 43.30 25.23 -19.32
C ASP A 804 41.90 25.83 -19.46
N TRP A 805 41.36 26.35 -18.37
CA TRP A 805 39.96 26.73 -18.30
C TRP A 805 39.80 28.15 -17.77
N THR A 806 38.94 28.90 -18.45
CA THR A 806 38.54 30.26 -18.10
C THR A 806 37.02 30.36 -18.19
N SER A 807 36.47 31.51 -17.84
CA SER A 807 35.04 31.76 -18.05
C SER A 807 34.60 31.69 -19.51
N GLU A 808 35.53 31.84 -20.45
CA GLU A 808 35.22 31.94 -21.88
C GLU A 808 35.42 30.63 -22.64
N ARG A 809 36.28 29.73 -22.15
CA ARG A 809 36.65 28.48 -22.84
C ARG A 809 37.21 27.41 -21.91
N ILE A 810 37.21 26.17 -22.39
CA ILE A 810 37.98 25.05 -21.86
C ILE A 810 38.87 24.51 -22.97
N GLU A 811 40.16 24.35 -22.69
CA GLU A 811 41.13 23.71 -23.58
C GLU A 811 41.71 22.46 -22.93
N TRP A 812 41.62 21.34 -23.65
CA TRP A 812 42.27 20.09 -23.31
C TRP A 812 43.55 19.97 -24.15
N ILE A 813 44.67 19.72 -23.48
CA ILE A 813 46.02 19.75 -24.04
C ILE A 813 46.73 18.46 -23.64
N VAL A 814 47.35 17.77 -24.60
CA VAL A 814 48.17 16.58 -24.38
C VAL A 814 49.60 16.88 -24.83
N ASP A 815 50.58 16.70 -23.94
CA ASP A 815 52.01 16.95 -24.20
C ASP A 815 52.29 18.32 -24.84
N GLY A 816 51.57 19.35 -24.37
CA GLY A 816 51.69 20.72 -24.87
C GLY A 816 50.96 21.01 -26.18
N THR A 817 50.29 20.01 -26.78
CA THR A 817 49.46 20.18 -27.99
C THR A 817 47.99 20.24 -27.61
N THR A 818 47.30 21.33 -27.97
CA THR A 818 45.85 21.44 -27.79
C THR A 818 45.14 20.41 -28.66
N VAL A 819 44.36 19.53 -28.04
CA VAL A 819 43.59 18.47 -28.72
C VAL A 819 42.12 18.84 -28.84
N ARG A 820 41.57 19.59 -27.88
CA ARG A 820 40.17 20.06 -27.91
C ARG A 820 40.06 21.46 -27.33
N THR A 821 39.29 22.31 -27.98
CA THR A 821 38.89 23.63 -27.47
C THR A 821 37.36 23.70 -27.49
N LEU A 822 36.78 24.09 -26.36
CA LEU A 822 35.35 24.32 -26.21
C LEU A 822 35.12 25.78 -25.84
N GLN A 823 34.46 26.54 -26.71
CA GLN A 823 34.08 27.93 -26.43
C GLN A 823 32.77 28.00 -25.64
N SER A 824 32.61 29.04 -24.82
CA SER A 824 31.36 29.36 -24.11
C SER A 824 30.15 29.43 -25.00
N THR A 825 30.31 29.99 -26.20
CA THR A 825 29.26 30.09 -27.21
C THR A 825 28.85 28.74 -27.76
N ASP A 826 29.77 27.79 -27.90
CA ASP A 826 29.49 26.47 -28.49
C ASP A 826 28.67 25.62 -27.52
N ALA A 827 28.90 25.77 -26.21
CA ALA A 827 28.07 25.16 -25.19
C ALA A 827 26.61 25.64 -25.25
N SER A 828 26.37 26.93 -25.56
CA SER A 828 25.04 27.56 -25.59
C SER A 828 24.15 27.24 -26.79
N THR A 829 24.71 26.71 -27.90
CA THR A 829 23.94 26.39 -29.12
C THR A 829 23.00 25.20 -28.95
N ASN A 830 23.31 24.29 -28.02
CA ASN A 830 22.35 23.39 -27.43
C ASN A 830 21.59 24.17 -26.36
N ARG A 831 20.33 24.56 -26.62
CA ARG A 831 19.46 25.43 -25.77
C ARG A 831 19.24 24.98 -24.30
N ARG A 832 20.02 24.02 -23.79
CA ARG A 832 19.95 23.42 -22.46
C ARG A 832 21.33 23.19 -21.80
N VAL A 833 22.44 23.62 -22.43
CA VAL A 833 23.80 23.40 -21.92
C VAL A 833 24.48 24.75 -21.72
N HIS A 834 25.00 24.96 -20.51
CA HIS A 834 25.86 26.10 -20.19
C HIS A 834 27.28 25.56 -20.03
N LEU A 835 28.28 26.35 -20.42
CA LEU A 835 29.62 26.05 -19.91
C LEU A 835 29.60 26.09 -18.38
N PRO A 836 30.53 25.40 -17.71
CA PRO A 836 30.85 25.59 -16.30
C PRO A 836 31.35 27.00 -15.91
N ALA A 837 30.70 28.05 -16.42
CA ALA A 837 31.00 29.45 -16.17
C ALA A 837 29.97 30.43 -16.78
N ASP A 838 28.85 30.00 -17.39
CA ASP A 838 27.96 30.94 -18.11
C ASP A 838 27.47 32.06 -17.16
N PRO A 839 27.92 33.31 -17.37
CA PRO A 839 27.65 34.42 -16.46
C PRO A 839 26.22 34.97 -16.56
N HIS A 840 25.34 34.36 -17.37
CA HIS A 840 23.95 34.79 -17.53
C HIS A 840 22.99 34.39 -16.40
N ALA A 841 23.47 33.81 -15.29
CA ALA A 841 22.71 33.69 -14.06
C ALA A 841 23.19 34.72 -13.04
N ASP A 842 22.38 35.76 -12.81
CA ASP A 842 22.53 36.76 -11.75
C ASP A 842 22.69 36.10 -10.38
N GLN A 843 23.95 35.81 -9.99
CA GLN A 843 24.51 35.80 -8.63
C GLN A 843 25.96 35.30 -8.74
N ALA A 844 26.91 36.22 -8.79
CA ALA A 844 28.33 35.91 -8.70
C ALA A 844 28.65 35.27 -7.33
N ARG A 845 28.66 33.94 -7.28
CA ARG A 845 29.41 33.13 -6.31
C ARG A 845 30.36 32.26 -7.11
N GLN A 846 31.63 32.33 -6.73
CA GLN A 846 32.78 31.80 -7.46
C GLN A 846 32.64 30.28 -7.67
N LEU A 847 32.76 29.80 -8.91
CA LEU A 847 32.79 28.36 -9.19
C LEU A 847 34.14 27.79 -8.77
N VAL A 848 34.20 27.27 -7.56
CA VAL A 848 35.40 26.62 -7.05
C VAL A 848 35.32 25.13 -7.39
N ARG A 849 36.40 24.55 -7.92
CA ARG A 849 36.48 23.13 -8.31
C ARG A 849 37.52 22.39 -7.47
N ARG A 850 37.19 21.16 -7.09
CA ARG A 850 38.08 20.20 -6.43
C ARG A 850 38.67 19.24 -7.47
N LEU A 851 39.95 18.92 -7.33
CA LEU A 851 40.64 17.97 -8.21
C LEU A 851 40.51 16.55 -7.65
N LEU A 852 40.03 15.62 -8.47
CA LEU A 852 39.86 14.21 -8.13
C LEU A 852 40.68 13.34 -9.09
N GLY A 853 41.54 12.48 -8.54
CA GLY A 853 42.22 11.42 -9.30
C GLY A 853 41.57 10.08 -9.02
N ARG A 854 41.15 9.33 -10.03
CA ARG A 854 40.37 8.08 -9.92
C ARG A 854 40.98 6.95 -10.74
N GLY A 855 40.94 5.73 -10.21
CA GLY A 855 41.01 4.47 -10.96
C GLY A 855 39.73 3.69 -10.70
N ARG A 856 39.14 3.05 -11.72
CA ARG A 856 37.86 2.31 -11.65
C ARG A 856 37.91 1.01 -12.44
N ARG A 857 37.01 0.07 -12.13
CA ARG A 857 36.77 -1.15 -12.93
C ARG A 857 35.28 -1.30 -13.28
N HIS A 858 34.90 -1.01 -14.53
CA HIS A 858 33.67 -1.43 -15.19
C HIS A 858 33.71 -2.93 -15.52
N ARG A 859 32.56 -3.62 -15.42
CA ARG A 859 32.39 -5.00 -15.85
C ARG A 859 31.57 -5.04 -17.12
#